data_AF-A0A5D2RF16-F1
#
_entry.id   AF-A0A5D2RF16-F1
#
_cell.length_a   1.000
_cell.length_b   1.000
_cell.length_c   1.000
_cell.angle_alpha   90.00
_cell.angle_beta   90.00
_cell.angle_gamma   90.00
#
_symmetry.space_group_name_H-M   'P 1'
#
loop_
_entity.id
_entity.type
_entity.pdbx_description
1 polymer ?
#
loop_
_entity_poly.entity_id
_entity_poly.type
_entity_poly.pdbx_seq_one_letter_code
_entity_poly.pdbx_strand_id
1 'polypeptide(L)'
;MASDQGGPQYYQVQSEPLTPSMMSSFFSFAPGVAPESTRIFDELPKATIVSVSRPDAGDISPMLLSYTVEFRYKHFKWRLLKNASHVFYLHFALKKRLFIEEIHEKQEQVKEWLQNLGIGDHAPILHDDDEPDDDANLLHHDESAKNRDVPSSAALPVIRPALGRQSSMSERAKVAMHKYLNNFLGNMDIVNSREVCKFLEVSKLSFSHEYGPKLKEEYVMVKHLPKIARNDDSDRCCACRWFDCCNDNWQKVWAVLKPGFLALLGDPFDTKLLDIIVFDVLPASDGNGEGRVSLASEVKERNPLRHAFKVACGVRSIRLRAKSSSRVKDWVAAINDAGLRPPEGWCHPHRFGSFAPPRGLTEDGSEAQWFIDGGAAFNAIASAIEDAKSEIFMCGWWLCPELYLRRPFREHAASRLDALLEAKAKEGVQIYILLYKEVALALKINSVYSKQKLLSIHENVRVLRYPDHFSAGVYLWSHHEKLVIVDSQICFLGGLDLCFGRYDTFEHKVSDNPPVIWPGKDYYNPRESEPNSWEDTMKDELDRGKYPRMPWHDVHCALRGPPCRDIARHFVQRWNYAKRNKAPNEIAIPLLMPQQHMVIPHYMGRSKEIDQEGYKGHRQDSFSSISSLQDIPLLLPQEADCNEVPKSNSPDPTPSKSGYFAFRKSKIEPAVADTPMKGFVDDSLDFNMEKPLDIKRQPGSKLTDPEWWEIQERSDQVGFLDETGQVGPRTSTRCQVIRSVSQWSAGTSQIEESIHCAYCSLIEKAEHFVYIENQFFISGLSGDENIRNRVLEALYRRILRAYGENKCFRVIIIIPLLPGFQGGLDDAGAASVRAIMHWQYRTIRRGHNSILHNLHDRLGPKTHDYISFYGLRSYGELFDGGPVATSQVYVHSKIMIIDDSAAIIGSANINDRSLLGCRDSEIGVLIEDKELVDSRMGGNPWKAGKFSLSLRLSLWSEHLGLRKGEVNQIVDPISDSSYKDIWVATAMMNTTIYQEIFSCLPTDLIHSRGALRQIIKERLTHNTIDLGIAPETLESYQIGEIEIEKNVLLDRLKAIRGHLVCFPMDFMCKEDLRPVFNESEYYASPQVFH
;
A
#
# COMPACT_ATOMS: atom_id res chain seq x y z
N MET A 1 -2.43 22.71 -74.36
CA MET A 1 -2.77 23.78 -75.33
C MET A 1 -3.13 25.01 -74.51
N ALA A 2 -2.56 26.17 -74.84
CA ALA A 2 -2.88 27.50 -74.28
C ALA A 2 -2.61 27.68 -72.74
N SER A 3 -2.18 28.80 -72.14
CA SER A 3 -2.20 30.26 -72.45
C SER A 3 -3.63 30.85 -72.51
N ASP A 4 -3.97 32.05 -72.05
CA ASP A 4 -3.28 33.15 -71.33
C ASP A 4 -4.38 34.10 -70.75
N GLN A 5 -4.20 35.09 -69.87
CA GLN A 5 -3.06 35.73 -69.17
C GLN A 5 -3.62 36.48 -67.93
N GLY A 6 -2.79 36.94 -66.96
CA GLY A 6 -3.25 37.93 -65.96
C GLY A 6 -2.33 38.14 -64.75
N GLY A 7 -1.76 39.35 -64.61
CA GLY A 7 -0.86 39.75 -63.52
C GLY A 7 -1.53 40.40 -62.28
N PRO A 8 -0.75 40.84 -61.27
CA PRO A 8 -1.18 40.85 -59.87
C PRO A 8 -1.30 42.24 -59.19
N GLN A 9 -1.94 42.29 -58.01
CA GLN A 9 -1.45 43.05 -56.83
C GLN A 9 -2.20 42.69 -55.51
N TYR A 10 -1.45 42.75 -54.40
CA TYR A 10 -1.74 42.65 -52.95
C TYR A 10 -3.16 42.47 -52.39
N TYR A 11 -3.30 41.58 -51.39
CA TYR A 11 -3.18 41.95 -49.96
C TYR A 11 -2.75 40.75 -49.05
N GLN A 12 -2.27 41.02 -47.83
CA GLN A 12 -1.66 40.03 -46.92
C GLN A 12 -2.69 39.20 -46.12
N VAL A 13 -2.43 37.90 -45.95
CA VAL A 13 -2.78 37.09 -44.76
C VAL A 13 -1.58 36.16 -44.45
N GLN A 14 -1.44 35.75 -43.19
CA GLN A 14 -0.27 35.02 -42.64
C GLN A 14 -0.16 33.56 -43.09
N SER A 15 1.07 33.03 -43.06
CA SER A 15 1.39 31.61 -43.17
C SER A 15 2.36 31.18 -42.06
N GLU A 16 2.10 30.07 -41.39
CA GLU A 16 3.04 29.43 -40.46
C GLU A 16 4.28 28.90 -41.20
N PRO A 17 5.43 28.82 -40.51
CA PRO A 17 6.41 27.79 -40.83
C PRO A 17 6.94 27.02 -39.60
N LEU A 18 6.73 25.71 -39.64
CA LEU A 18 7.72 24.64 -39.41
C LEU A 18 8.69 24.71 -38.21
N THR A 19 8.70 23.62 -37.44
CA THR A 19 9.69 23.30 -36.40
C THR A 19 11.12 23.19 -36.93
N PRO A 20 12.12 23.79 -36.25
CA PRO A 20 13.53 23.38 -36.37
C PRO A 20 13.87 22.21 -35.44
N SER A 21 14.90 21.45 -35.80
CA SER A 21 15.35 20.23 -35.10
C SER A 21 16.14 20.49 -33.81
N MET A 22 16.15 19.52 -32.89
CA MET A 22 17.07 19.50 -31.75
C MET A 22 18.54 19.62 -32.19
N MET A 23 19.24 20.65 -31.70
CA MET A 23 20.69 20.65 -31.54
C MET A 23 21.06 21.11 -30.13
N SER A 24 22.26 20.76 -29.67
CA SER A 24 22.72 20.92 -28.29
C SER A 24 22.71 22.38 -27.82
N SER A 25 21.95 22.67 -26.76
CA SER A 25 21.99 23.96 -26.06
C SER A 25 23.29 24.13 -25.28
N PHE A 26 24.32 24.64 -25.94
CA PHE A 26 25.48 25.21 -25.26
C PHE A 26 25.08 26.51 -24.51
N PHE A 27 25.84 26.84 -23.48
CA PHE A 27 25.50 27.92 -22.55
C PHE A 27 25.49 29.31 -23.21
N SER A 28 24.34 29.98 -23.19
CA SER A 28 24.23 31.43 -23.27
C SER A 28 23.93 32.00 -21.88
N PHE A 29 24.81 32.83 -21.33
CA PHE A 29 24.58 33.51 -20.06
C PHE A 29 23.81 34.82 -20.30
N ALA A 30 22.60 34.92 -19.75
CA ALA A 30 21.87 36.18 -19.64
C ALA A 30 21.91 36.67 -18.18
N PRO A 31 22.44 37.86 -17.87
CA PRO A 31 22.56 38.34 -16.50
C PRO A 31 21.21 38.86 -15.97
N GLY A 32 20.66 38.23 -14.92
CA GLY A 32 19.57 38.82 -14.13
C GLY A 32 18.61 37.85 -13.46
N VAL A 33 18.31 36.70 -14.08
CA VAL A 33 17.33 35.73 -13.57
C VAL A 33 18.01 34.42 -13.22
N ALA A 34 18.19 34.15 -11.93
CA ALA A 34 18.56 32.81 -11.47
C ALA A 34 17.38 31.84 -11.75
N PRO A 35 17.63 30.65 -12.34
CA PRO A 35 16.56 29.73 -12.72
C PRO A 35 15.81 29.24 -11.47
N GLU A 36 14.51 28.95 -11.63
CA GLU A 36 13.59 28.54 -10.55
C GLU A 36 14.13 27.38 -9.70
N SER A 37 14.93 26.50 -10.33
CA SER A 37 15.69 25.41 -9.70
C SER A 37 16.64 25.82 -8.57
N THR A 38 16.82 27.12 -8.28
CA THR A 38 17.76 27.63 -7.26
C THR A 38 17.11 28.24 -6.01
N ARG A 39 15.79 28.42 -5.96
CA ARG A 39 15.10 29.04 -4.80
C ARG A 39 14.60 28.01 -3.77
N ILE A 40 14.33 28.49 -2.55
CA ILE A 40 13.74 27.80 -1.39
C ILE A 40 12.51 28.57 -0.86
N PHE A 41 12.53 29.90 -0.98
CA PHE A 41 11.44 30.80 -0.66
C PHE A 41 10.92 31.47 -1.94
N ASP A 42 9.61 31.33 -2.18
CA ASP A 42 8.87 31.97 -3.28
C ASP A 42 8.21 33.28 -2.79
N GLU A 43 7.93 33.35 -1.48
CA GLU A 43 7.38 34.50 -0.76
C GLU A 43 8.31 34.87 0.40
N LEU A 44 8.30 36.13 0.83
CA LEU A 44 9.19 36.61 1.90
C LEU A 44 8.78 36.07 3.29
N PRO A 45 9.63 35.27 3.97
CA PRO A 45 9.34 34.75 5.31
C PRO A 45 9.44 35.83 6.39
N LYS A 46 8.58 35.75 7.42
CA LYS A 46 8.48 36.74 8.51
C LYS A 46 9.10 36.19 9.79
N ALA A 47 9.66 37.05 10.65
CA ALA A 47 10.31 36.64 11.90
C ALA A 47 9.90 37.48 13.12
N THR A 48 9.61 36.80 14.23
CA THR A 48 9.24 37.37 15.53
C THR A 48 10.18 36.85 16.60
N ILE A 49 10.72 37.73 17.45
CA ILE A 49 11.64 37.32 18.53
C ILE A 49 10.83 37.04 19.78
N VAL A 50 10.77 35.77 20.17
CA VAL A 50 9.98 35.27 21.30
C VAL A 50 10.64 35.63 22.62
N SER A 51 11.95 35.43 22.74
CA SER A 51 12.71 35.71 23.96
C SER A 51 14.18 36.02 23.65
N VAL A 52 14.83 36.69 24.61
CA VAL A 52 16.27 36.92 24.62
C VAL A 52 16.80 36.54 26.00
N SER A 53 17.77 35.64 26.04
CA SER A 53 18.39 35.14 27.27
C SER A 53 19.89 35.43 27.32
N ARG A 54 20.46 35.35 28.53
CA ARG A 54 21.90 35.52 28.81
C ARG A 54 22.43 34.23 29.45
N PRO A 55 23.68 33.81 29.16
CA PRO A 55 24.37 32.78 29.93
C PRO A 55 24.48 33.13 31.42
N ASP A 56 24.73 32.12 32.25
CA ASP A 56 24.87 32.28 33.70
C ASP A 56 25.98 33.26 34.11
N ALA A 57 25.83 33.83 35.31
CA ALA A 57 26.59 34.99 35.77
C ALA A 57 28.11 34.77 35.99
N GLY A 58 28.63 33.56 35.76
CA GLY A 58 30.04 33.22 35.92
C GLY A 58 30.92 33.42 34.68
N ASP A 59 30.36 33.62 33.49
CA ASP A 59 31.14 33.81 32.26
C ASP A 59 31.49 35.30 32.04
N ILE A 60 32.79 35.58 31.97
CA ILE A 60 33.38 36.92 31.83
C ILE A 60 33.50 37.33 30.33
N SER A 61 33.15 36.43 29.41
CA SER A 61 33.14 36.69 27.96
C SER A 61 32.21 37.86 27.58
N PRO A 62 32.53 38.66 26.53
CA PRO A 62 31.71 39.78 26.11
C PRO A 62 30.28 39.33 25.75
N MET A 63 29.28 39.96 26.38
CA MET A 63 27.90 39.49 26.55
C MET A 63 27.26 38.79 25.32
N LEU A 64 27.38 37.46 25.27
CA LEU A 64 26.75 36.62 24.24
C LEU A 64 25.26 36.40 24.54
N LEU A 65 24.41 37.35 24.13
CA LEU A 65 22.95 37.14 24.15
C LEU A 65 22.54 36.00 23.19
N SER A 66 21.52 35.25 23.62
CA SER A 66 20.88 34.18 22.85
C SER A 66 19.45 34.56 22.53
N TYR A 67 19.10 34.55 21.24
CA TYR A 67 17.83 35.02 20.71
C TYR A 67 16.97 33.82 20.27
N THR A 68 15.77 33.67 20.83
CA THR A 68 14.77 32.70 20.36
C THR A 68 13.91 33.37 19.29
N VAL A 69 14.09 32.98 18.04
CA VAL A 69 13.39 33.57 16.89
C VAL A 69 12.38 32.57 16.33
N GLU A 70 11.12 32.97 16.25
CA GLU A 70 10.07 32.25 15.51
C GLU A 70 10.00 32.81 14.09
N PHE A 71 10.20 31.94 13.11
CA PHE A 71 10.02 32.23 11.69
C PHE A 71 8.68 31.67 11.20
N ARG A 72 8.08 32.35 10.22
CA ARG A 72 6.80 31.97 9.60
C ARG A 72 6.92 32.09 8.07
N TYR A 73 6.55 31.05 7.35
CA TYR A 73 6.56 30.99 5.89
C TYR A 73 5.36 30.18 5.40
N LYS A 74 4.53 30.75 4.52
CA LYS A 74 3.21 30.19 4.16
C LYS A 74 2.46 29.79 5.45
N HIS A 75 2.09 28.52 5.65
CA HIS A 75 1.52 28.04 6.93
C HIS A 75 2.54 27.45 7.93
N PHE A 76 3.80 27.25 7.54
CA PHE A 76 4.84 26.72 8.41
C PHE A 76 5.31 27.74 9.45
N LYS A 77 5.63 27.24 10.65
CA LYS A 77 6.23 28.00 11.74
C LYS A 77 7.35 27.16 12.36
N TRP A 78 8.54 27.74 12.56
CA TRP A 78 9.65 27.06 13.23
C TRP A 78 10.41 28.02 14.14
N ARG A 79 11.03 27.50 15.20
CA ARG A 79 11.75 28.30 16.21
C ARG A 79 13.22 27.90 16.25
N LEU A 80 14.10 28.90 16.24
CA LEU A 80 15.56 28.71 16.30
C LEU A 80 16.16 29.52 17.45
N LEU A 81 17.12 28.91 18.15
CA LEU A 81 17.96 29.59 19.13
C LEU A 81 19.26 30.05 18.46
N LYS A 82 19.46 31.37 18.33
CA LYS A 82 20.63 31.98 17.68
C LYS A 82 21.37 32.89 18.65
N ASN A 83 22.59 32.53 19.02
CA ASN A 83 23.51 33.38 19.78
C ASN A 83 24.10 34.48 18.88
N ALA A 84 24.51 35.61 19.46
CA ALA A 84 25.12 36.75 18.74
C ALA A 84 26.31 36.38 17.82
N SER A 85 27.06 35.31 18.13
CA SER A 85 28.10 34.76 17.27
C SER A 85 27.59 34.27 15.91
N HIS A 86 26.39 33.67 15.84
CA HIS A 86 25.78 33.26 14.57
C HIS A 86 25.42 34.45 13.68
N VAL A 87 25.01 35.57 14.30
CA VAL A 87 24.72 36.84 13.60
C VAL A 87 26.00 37.41 13.01
N PHE A 88 27.10 37.42 13.79
CA PHE A 88 28.43 37.83 13.30
C PHE A 88 28.91 36.97 12.12
N TYR A 89 28.79 35.64 12.22
CA TYR A 89 29.16 34.72 11.14
C TYR A 89 28.30 34.90 9.88
N LEU A 90 26.98 35.10 10.00
CA LEU A 90 26.12 35.40 8.86
C LEU A 90 26.54 36.71 8.18
N HIS A 91 26.71 37.78 8.96
CA HIS A 91 27.06 39.10 8.42
C HIS A 91 28.39 39.09 7.67
N PHE A 92 29.41 38.42 8.22
CA PHE A 92 30.69 38.24 7.56
C PHE A 92 30.56 37.39 6.28
N ALA A 93 29.74 36.33 6.29
CA ALA A 93 29.52 35.50 5.12
C ALA A 93 28.79 36.24 3.99
N LEU A 94 27.80 37.08 4.31
CA LEU A 94 27.11 37.95 3.35
C LEU A 94 28.07 38.99 2.75
N LYS A 95 28.89 39.66 3.57
CA LYS A 95 29.92 40.58 3.07
C LYS A 95 30.98 39.89 2.20
N LYS A 96 31.37 38.65 2.55
CA LYS A 96 32.25 37.84 1.68
C LYS A 96 31.58 37.46 0.36
N ARG A 97 30.27 37.11 0.37
CA ARG A 97 29.51 36.81 -0.85
C ARG A 97 29.52 38.01 -1.79
N LEU A 98 29.08 39.18 -1.31
CA LEU A 98 28.99 40.40 -2.13
C LEU A 98 30.34 40.79 -2.75
N PHE A 99 31.44 40.66 -2.00
CA PHE A 99 32.79 40.90 -2.53
C PHE A 99 33.22 39.91 -3.63
N ILE A 100 32.76 38.65 -3.58
CA ILE A 100 33.02 37.67 -4.65
C ILE A 100 32.14 37.95 -5.87
N GLU A 101 30.87 38.32 -5.67
CA GLU A 101 29.97 38.72 -6.76
C GLU A 101 30.49 39.97 -7.47
N GLU A 102 30.97 40.98 -6.73
CA GLU A 102 31.61 42.18 -7.29
C GLU A 102 32.88 41.86 -8.09
N ILE A 103 33.67 40.86 -7.67
CA ILE A 103 34.83 40.38 -8.44
C ILE A 103 34.39 39.64 -9.71
N HIS A 104 33.36 38.79 -9.65
CA HIS A 104 32.84 38.07 -10.81
C HIS A 104 32.21 39.02 -11.84
N GLU A 105 31.41 40.00 -11.41
CA GLU A 105 30.86 41.03 -12.29
C GLU A 105 31.98 41.83 -12.97
N LYS A 106 33.05 42.19 -12.24
CA LYS A 106 34.24 42.85 -12.82
C LYS A 106 35.05 41.93 -13.75
N GLN A 107 35.10 40.62 -13.50
CA GLN A 107 35.78 39.66 -14.38
C GLN A 107 35.01 39.45 -15.70
N GLU A 108 33.68 39.36 -15.65
CA GLU A 108 32.86 39.29 -16.85
C GLU A 108 32.87 40.63 -17.62
N GLN A 109 32.83 41.78 -16.95
CA GLN A 109 33.04 43.09 -17.59
C GLN A 109 34.41 43.20 -18.29
N VAL A 110 35.50 42.70 -17.68
CA VAL A 110 36.82 42.65 -18.33
C VAL A 110 36.84 41.67 -19.51
N LYS A 111 36.04 40.60 -19.47
CA LYS A 111 35.93 39.59 -20.53
C LYS A 111 35.10 40.10 -21.71
N GLU A 112 33.97 40.77 -21.48
CA GLU A 112 33.21 41.50 -22.50
C GLU A 112 34.06 42.62 -23.11
N TRP A 113 34.82 43.38 -22.30
CA TRP A 113 35.74 44.41 -22.78
C TRP A 113 36.87 43.84 -23.65
N LEU A 114 37.43 42.68 -23.30
CA LEU A 114 38.42 41.98 -24.14
C LEU A 114 37.81 41.43 -25.44
N GLN A 115 36.56 40.95 -25.41
CA GLN A 115 35.83 40.50 -26.61
C GLN A 115 35.53 41.69 -27.54
N ASN A 116 35.07 42.81 -27.00
CA ASN A 116 34.81 44.06 -27.73
C ASN A 116 36.10 44.72 -28.28
N LEU A 117 37.27 44.34 -27.77
CA LEU A 117 38.60 44.71 -28.30
C LEU A 117 39.19 43.67 -29.27
N GLY A 118 38.48 42.58 -29.59
CA GLY A 118 38.95 41.54 -30.51
C GLY A 118 40.09 40.67 -29.97
N ILE A 119 40.23 40.55 -28.64
CA ILE A 119 41.28 39.74 -27.99
C ILE A 119 40.65 38.53 -27.30
N GLY A 120 40.18 37.58 -28.11
CA GLY A 120 39.65 36.28 -27.70
C GLY A 120 39.41 35.36 -28.90
N ASP A 121 39.37 34.04 -28.69
CA ASP A 121 39.23 33.08 -29.78
C ASP A 121 37.89 33.22 -30.51
N HIS A 122 37.93 33.58 -31.80
CA HIS A 122 36.75 33.73 -32.64
C HIS A 122 36.23 32.37 -33.16
N ALA A 123 34.93 32.11 -32.95
CA ALA A 123 34.14 31.36 -33.92
C ALA A 123 33.67 32.31 -35.04
N PRO A 124 33.67 31.91 -36.32
CA PRO A 124 33.40 32.83 -37.42
C PRO A 124 31.90 33.08 -37.64
N ILE A 125 31.52 34.36 -37.72
CA ILE A 125 30.22 34.84 -38.22
C ILE A 125 30.52 35.98 -39.23
N LEU A 126 29.64 36.16 -40.23
CA LEU A 126 29.83 37.12 -41.31
C LEU A 126 29.61 38.58 -40.85
N HIS A 127 30.18 39.52 -41.61
CA HIS A 127 29.79 40.93 -41.62
C HIS A 127 28.35 41.10 -42.11
N ASP A 128 27.67 42.11 -41.57
CA ASP A 128 26.99 43.17 -42.31
C ASP A 128 27.14 44.48 -41.48
N ASP A 129 26.99 45.65 -42.11
CA ASP A 129 27.62 46.90 -41.67
C ASP A 129 26.75 47.89 -40.84
N ASP A 130 27.44 48.78 -40.12
CA ASP A 130 27.13 50.16 -39.68
C ASP A 130 25.74 50.56 -39.13
N GLU A 131 25.72 51.01 -37.85
CA GLU A 131 25.30 52.37 -37.47
C GLU A 131 25.94 52.80 -36.12
N PRO A 132 26.26 54.10 -35.88
CA PRO A 132 26.92 54.58 -34.65
C PRO A 132 25.96 55.26 -33.64
N ASP A 133 26.55 55.67 -32.50
CA ASP A 133 25.99 56.51 -31.41
C ASP A 133 24.85 55.93 -30.54
N ASP A 134 25.18 55.61 -29.27
CA ASP A 134 24.68 56.41 -28.13
C ASP A 134 25.53 56.20 -26.85
N ASP A 135 26.14 57.26 -26.31
CA ASP A 135 27.12 57.21 -25.21
C ASP A 135 26.46 57.34 -23.82
N ALA A 136 25.62 56.35 -23.45
CA ALA A 136 24.64 56.53 -22.37
C ALA A 136 24.34 55.29 -21.47
N ASN A 137 25.33 54.45 -21.10
CA ASN A 137 25.04 53.21 -20.34
C ASN A 137 25.90 52.88 -19.08
N LEU A 138 26.48 53.88 -18.41
CA LEU A 138 27.26 53.67 -17.16
C LEU A 138 26.51 53.86 -15.84
N LEU A 139 25.22 54.23 -15.85
CA LEU A 139 24.49 54.65 -14.62
C LEU A 139 23.53 53.61 -14.01
N HIS A 140 23.13 52.56 -14.74
CA HIS A 140 22.12 51.60 -14.23
C HIS A 140 22.66 50.51 -13.27
N HIS A 141 23.97 50.26 -13.22
CA HIS A 141 24.53 49.19 -12.39
C HIS A 141 24.49 49.46 -10.86
N ASP A 142 24.53 50.72 -10.44
CA ASP A 142 24.72 51.09 -9.03
C ASP A 142 23.45 50.91 -8.16
N GLU A 143 22.28 50.61 -8.73
CA GLU A 143 21.10 50.17 -7.96
C GLU A 143 21.09 48.65 -7.71
N SER A 144 21.60 47.85 -8.66
CA SER A 144 21.68 46.38 -8.55
C SER A 144 22.48 45.95 -7.31
N ALA A 145 23.67 46.54 -7.12
CA ALA A 145 24.54 46.24 -5.98
C ALA A 145 23.92 46.67 -4.63
N LYS A 146 23.23 47.82 -4.57
CA LYS A 146 22.57 48.30 -3.34
C LYS A 146 21.43 47.38 -2.91
N ASN A 147 20.71 46.78 -3.85
CA ASN A 147 19.66 45.80 -3.58
C ASN A 147 20.18 44.42 -3.12
N ARG A 148 21.50 44.21 -3.01
CA ARG A 148 22.10 42.94 -2.55
C ARG A 148 22.87 43.05 -1.23
N ASP A 149 23.07 44.25 -0.68
CA ASP A 149 23.87 44.43 0.54
C ASP A 149 23.07 44.37 1.86
N VAL A 150 23.72 43.91 2.93
CA VAL A 150 23.26 44.09 4.31
C VAL A 150 24.23 45.05 5.03
N PRO A 151 23.79 46.26 5.44
CA PRO A 151 24.67 47.25 6.07
C PRO A 151 25.27 46.77 7.40
N SER A 152 26.57 46.96 7.59
CA SER A 152 27.27 46.60 8.85
C SER A 152 26.76 47.37 10.08
N SER A 153 26.15 48.53 9.87
CA SER A 153 25.43 49.30 10.89
C SER A 153 24.19 48.58 11.45
N ALA A 154 23.61 47.61 10.72
CA ALA A 154 22.47 46.82 11.19
C ALA A 154 22.88 45.67 12.13
N ALA A 155 24.05 45.06 11.91
CA ALA A 155 24.52 43.94 12.75
C ALA A 155 25.13 44.41 14.08
N LEU A 156 25.83 45.55 14.09
CA LEU A 156 26.57 46.07 15.26
C LEU A 156 25.72 46.15 16.55
N PRO A 157 24.47 46.66 16.55
CA PRO A 157 23.63 46.74 17.76
C PRO A 157 23.19 45.37 18.32
N VAL A 158 23.18 44.31 17.49
CA VAL A 158 22.87 42.94 17.91
C VAL A 158 24.05 42.25 18.58
N ILE A 159 25.25 42.56 18.07
CA ILE A 159 26.53 42.01 18.54
C ILE A 159 27.02 42.76 19.80
N ARG A 160 26.71 44.05 19.93
CA ARG A 160 27.02 44.89 21.11
C ARG A 160 25.79 45.71 21.55
N PRO A 161 24.87 45.13 22.33
CA PRO A 161 23.75 45.86 22.91
C PRO A 161 24.22 46.99 23.85
N ALA A 162 23.56 48.15 23.80
CA ALA A 162 23.87 49.27 24.69
C ALA A 162 23.49 48.95 26.15
N LEU A 163 24.47 49.06 27.05
CA LEU A 163 24.37 48.73 28.48
C LEU A 163 23.20 49.46 29.17
N GLY A 164 22.50 48.75 30.06
CA GLY A 164 21.33 49.24 30.78
C GLY A 164 20.72 48.20 31.72
N ARG A 165 19.62 48.54 32.42
CA ARG A 165 18.89 47.60 33.29
C ARG A 165 18.34 46.43 32.46
N GLN A 166 18.36 45.21 33.02
CA GLN A 166 18.11 43.94 32.30
C GLN A 166 16.87 43.96 31.38
N SER A 167 15.71 44.41 31.87
CA SER A 167 14.48 44.52 31.08
C SER A 167 14.65 45.43 29.85
N SER A 168 15.17 46.64 30.06
CA SER A 168 15.45 47.60 28.97
C SER A 168 16.49 47.09 27.97
N MET A 169 17.43 46.26 28.40
CA MET A 169 18.45 45.66 27.53
C MET A 169 17.84 44.55 26.65
N SER A 170 16.95 43.72 27.21
CA SER A 170 16.26 42.65 26.47
C SER A 170 15.39 43.20 25.33
N GLU A 171 14.56 44.22 25.61
CA GLU A 171 13.72 44.83 24.58
C GLU A 171 14.54 45.57 23.51
N ARG A 172 15.61 46.29 23.89
CA ARG A 172 16.55 46.87 22.92
C ARG A 172 17.21 45.81 22.03
N ALA A 173 17.60 44.67 22.60
CA ALA A 173 18.19 43.57 21.86
C ALA A 173 17.17 42.92 20.90
N LYS A 174 15.90 42.76 21.29
CA LYS A 174 14.82 42.35 20.38
C LYS A 174 14.68 43.32 19.20
N VAL A 175 14.54 44.62 19.46
CA VAL A 175 14.37 45.64 18.40
C VAL A 175 15.57 45.65 17.45
N ALA A 176 16.79 45.59 17.98
CA ALA A 176 18.03 45.51 17.19
C ALA A 176 18.04 44.27 16.28
N MET A 177 17.79 43.09 16.84
CA MET A 177 17.81 41.82 16.09
C MET A 177 16.67 41.75 15.07
N HIS A 178 15.47 42.24 15.38
CA HIS A 178 14.36 42.30 14.42
C HIS A 178 14.69 43.25 13.25
N LYS A 179 15.27 44.43 13.55
CA LYS A 179 15.77 45.34 12.50
C LYS A 179 16.88 44.70 11.66
N TYR A 180 17.78 43.90 12.24
CA TYR A 180 18.81 43.17 11.49
C TYR A 180 18.20 42.11 10.55
N LEU A 181 17.30 41.27 11.07
CA LEU A 181 16.62 40.24 10.29
C LEU A 181 15.88 40.82 9.08
N ASN A 182 15.16 41.93 9.25
CA ASN A 182 14.32 42.50 8.19
C ASN A 182 15.10 42.97 6.95
N ASN A 183 16.41 43.27 7.03
CA ASN A 183 17.20 43.65 5.84
C ASN A 183 17.37 42.48 4.84
N PHE A 184 17.42 41.24 5.33
CA PHE A 184 17.57 40.06 4.48
C PHE A 184 16.30 39.23 4.35
N LEU A 185 15.37 39.30 5.31
CA LEU A 185 14.02 38.72 5.17
C LEU A 185 13.10 39.56 4.28
N GLY A 186 13.40 40.85 4.10
CA GLY A 186 12.68 41.76 3.20
C GLY A 186 13.11 41.70 1.73
N ASN A 187 14.00 40.77 1.35
CA ASN A 187 14.64 40.75 0.04
C ASN A 187 14.74 39.32 -0.51
N MET A 188 14.26 39.08 -1.73
CA MET A 188 14.11 37.73 -2.27
C MET A 188 15.44 37.05 -2.62
N ASP A 189 16.43 37.80 -3.09
CA ASP A 189 17.72 37.24 -3.53
C ASP A 189 18.69 37.05 -2.35
N ILE A 190 18.59 37.91 -1.33
CA ILE A 190 19.32 37.73 -0.07
C ILE A 190 18.68 36.63 0.78
N VAL A 191 17.35 36.49 0.85
CA VAL A 191 16.71 35.42 1.66
C VAL A 191 16.96 34.01 1.10
N ASN A 192 17.00 33.89 -0.24
CA ASN A 192 17.39 32.66 -0.94
C ASN A 192 18.92 32.46 -1.00
N SER A 193 19.72 33.36 -0.40
CA SER A 193 21.17 33.16 -0.34
C SER A 193 21.54 31.88 0.39
N ARG A 194 22.55 31.19 -0.12
CA ARG A 194 23.14 30.00 0.49
C ARG A 194 23.51 30.24 1.96
N GLU A 195 23.83 31.48 2.33
CA GLU A 195 24.25 31.94 3.65
C GLU A 195 23.07 32.15 4.59
N VAL A 196 22.00 32.81 4.11
CA VAL A 196 20.76 32.98 4.88
C VAL A 196 20.03 31.66 5.05
N CYS A 197 19.91 30.80 4.03
CA CYS A 197 19.27 29.49 4.18
C CYS A 197 19.98 28.60 5.23
N LYS A 198 21.32 28.62 5.27
CA LYS A 198 22.12 27.98 6.35
C LYS A 198 21.83 28.59 7.72
N PHE A 199 21.66 29.91 7.81
CA PHE A 199 21.31 30.57 9.07
C PHE A 199 19.87 30.28 9.51
N LEU A 200 18.91 30.22 8.59
CA LEU A 200 17.51 29.87 8.85
C LEU A 200 17.30 28.36 9.06
N GLU A 201 18.36 27.55 8.95
CA GLU A 201 18.31 26.09 9.06
C GLU A 201 17.26 25.48 8.11
N VAL A 202 17.21 25.94 6.85
CA VAL A 202 16.25 25.48 5.82
C VAL A 202 16.92 24.85 4.60
N SER A 203 16.18 23.95 3.96
CA SER A 203 16.43 23.30 2.67
C SER A 203 15.15 23.29 1.82
N LYS A 204 15.22 22.85 0.55
CA LYS A 204 14.02 22.61 -0.26
C LYS A 204 13.03 21.65 0.41
N LEU A 205 13.53 20.63 1.12
CA LEU A 205 12.70 19.68 1.85
C LEU A 205 12.06 20.25 3.13
N SER A 206 12.47 21.43 3.61
CA SER A 206 11.85 22.05 4.79
C SER A 206 10.34 22.20 4.64
N PHE A 207 9.90 22.62 3.45
CA PHE A 207 8.56 23.10 3.18
C PHE A 207 7.72 22.19 2.26
N SER A 208 8.27 21.05 1.81
CA SER A 208 7.50 19.93 1.26
C SER A 208 6.38 19.51 2.22
N HIS A 209 5.12 19.68 1.81
CA HIS A 209 3.95 19.33 2.61
C HIS A 209 3.77 17.81 2.72
N GLU A 210 4.13 17.07 1.67
CA GLU A 210 4.06 15.61 1.60
C GLU A 210 4.95 14.90 2.64
N TYR A 211 6.01 15.56 3.13
CA TYR A 211 6.90 15.02 4.16
C TYR A 211 6.64 15.58 5.57
N GLY A 212 5.51 16.26 5.78
CA GLY A 212 5.10 16.76 7.09
C GLY A 212 5.93 17.94 7.63
N PRO A 213 5.76 18.32 8.91
CA PRO A 213 6.31 19.55 9.45
C PRO A 213 7.85 19.58 9.48
N LYS A 214 8.39 20.79 9.30
CA LYS A 214 9.82 21.07 9.42
C LYS A 214 10.29 20.87 10.87
N LEU A 215 11.18 19.90 11.12
CA LEU A 215 11.89 19.76 12.40
C LEU A 215 13.31 20.38 12.30
N LYS A 216 14.34 19.63 12.70
CA LYS A 216 15.72 20.08 12.85
C LYS A 216 16.55 19.86 11.57
N GLU A 217 17.36 20.85 11.19
CA GLU A 217 18.27 20.74 10.04
C GLU A 217 19.60 21.43 10.34
N GLU A 218 20.73 20.80 9.99
CA GLU A 218 22.06 21.43 10.08
C GLU A 218 23.06 20.64 9.20
N TYR A 219 24.22 21.25 8.88
CA TYR A 219 25.36 20.46 8.40
C TYR A 219 25.91 19.56 9.51
N VAL A 220 26.03 18.27 9.22
CA VAL A 220 26.71 17.27 10.04
C VAL A 220 27.83 16.60 9.24
N MET A 221 28.78 15.96 9.92
CA MET A 221 29.71 15.03 9.26
C MET A 221 29.18 13.61 9.39
N VAL A 222 29.27 12.81 8.34
CA VAL A 222 28.73 11.44 8.27
C VAL A 222 29.82 10.46 7.89
N LYS A 223 29.91 9.32 8.59
CA LYS A 223 30.88 8.27 8.27
C LYS A 223 30.30 7.24 7.31
N HIS A 224 31.11 6.79 6.36
CA HIS A 224 30.81 5.66 5.47
C HIS A 224 29.59 5.83 4.54
N LEU A 225 29.34 7.06 4.06
CA LEU A 225 28.52 7.24 2.87
C LEU A 225 29.25 6.69 1.63
N PRO A 226 28.52 6.18 0.61
CA PRO A 226 29.10 5.88 -0.70
C PRO A 226 29.85 7.11 -1.24
N LYS A 227 31.05 6.91 -1.79
CA LYS A 227 31.77 8.00 -2.45
C LYS A 227 31.13 8.26 -3.81
N ILE A 228 30.33 9.32 -3.92
CA ILE A 228 29.99 9.90 -5.22
C ILE A 228 31.27 10.50 -5.79
N ALA A 229 31.71 9.98 -6.93
CA ALA A 229 32.85 10.55 -7.67
C ALA A 229 32.51 11.99 -8.09
N ARG A 230 33.46 12.91 -7.92
CA ARG A 230 33.38 14.26 -8.50
C ARG A 230 34.25 14.29 -9.74
N ASN A 231 33.83 15.04 -10.76
CA ASN A 231 34.60 15.17 -11.99
C ASN A 231 35.97 15.88 -11.78
N ASP A 232 36.16 16.55 -10.65
CA ASP A 232 37.40 17.27 -10.28
C ASP A 232 38.55 16.36 -9.80
N ASP A 233 38.31 15.06 -9.59
CA ASP A 233 39.32 14.13 -9.04
C ASP A 233 40.44 13.75 -10.05
N SER A 234 40.46 14.31 -11.27
CA SER A 234 41.54 14.12 -12.26
C SER A 234 42.87 14.79 -11.86
N ASP A 235 42.81 15.93 -11.19
CA ASP A 235 43.92 16.88 -11.08
C ASP A 235 44.79 16.70 -9.82
N ARG A 236 44.99 15.46 -9.35
CA ARG A 236 45.84 15.15 -8.19
C ARG A 236 46.85 14.03 -8.45
N CYS A 237 47.69 14.25 -9.45
CA CYS A 237 48.94 13.51 -9.60
C CYS A 237 49.97 13.91 -8.52
N CYS A 238 50.44 12.89 -7.78
CA CYS A 238 51.87 12.65 -7.60
C CYS A 238 52.70 13.55 -6.65
N ALA A 239 52.41 13.50 -5.34
CA ALA A 239 53.43 13.67 -4.29
C ALA A 239 53.09 12.90 -2.99
N CYS A 240 54.14 12.50 -2.24
CA CYS A 240 54.10 12.08 -0.82
C CYS A 240 53.20 10.89 -0.40
N ARG A 241 53.61 9.65 -0.73
CA ARG A 241 53.03 8.37 -0.22
C ARG A 241 53.23 8.09 1.30
N TRP A 242 53.58 9.08 2.13
CA TRP A 242 54.03 8.86 3.53
C TRP A 242 53.01 9.26 4.62
N PHE A 243 51.78 9.65 4.25
CA PHE A 243 50.75 10.11 5.21
C PHE A 243 49.39 9.36 5.14
N ASP A 244 49.30 8.22 4.46
CA ASP A 244 48.01 7.53 4.20
C ASP A 244 47.42 6.75 5.40
N CYS A 245 47.98 6.93 6.60
CA CYS A 245 47.53 6.27 7.83
C CYS A 245 46.25 6.88 8.45
N CYS A 246 45.64 7.89 7.82
CA CYS A 246 44.59 8.73 8.43
C CYS A 246 43.40 9.05 7.51
N ASN A 247 43.04 8.13 6.62
CA ASN A 247 41.88 8.24 5.71
C ASN A 247 40.52 8.04 6.44
N ASP A 248 40.23 8.88 7.45
CA ASP A 248 38.99 8.86 8.24
C ASP A 248 37.83 9.38 7.36
N ASN A 249 37.18 8.45 6.63
CA ASN A 249 36.15 8.70 5.60
C ASN A 249 34.85 9.33 6.16
N TRP A 250 34.91 10.64 6.42
CA TRP A 250 33.78 11.47 6.85
C TRP A 250 33.45 12.53 5.81
N GLN A 251 32.20 12.56 5.38
CA GLN A 251 31.69 13.51 4.40
C GLN A 251 30.81 14.55 5.10
N LYS A 252 30.84 15.81 4.64
CA LYS A 252 29.97 16.87 5.15
C LYS A 252 28.67 16.87 4.34
N VAL A 253 27.53 16.77 5.02
CA VAL A 253 26.20 16.73 4.39
C VAL A 253 25.22 17.62 5.14
N TRP A 254 24.15 18.04 4.48
CA TRP A 254 22.99 18.64 5.14
C TRP A 254 22.06 17.53 5.65
N ALA A 255 21.80 17.48 6.95
CA ALA A 255 20.84 16.54 7.54
C ALA A 255 19.48 17.22 7.70
N VAL A 256 18.42 16.52 7.26
CA VAL A 256 17.03 16.97 7.34
C VAL A 256 16.23 15.99 8.20
N LEU A 257 15.71 16.45 9.34
CA LEU A 257 14.80 15.67 10.17
C LEU A 257 13.34 16.03 9.86
N LYS A 258 12.54 15.01 9.62
CA LYS A 258 11.07 15.02 9.59
C LYS A 258 10.56 14.00 10.62
N PRO A 259 9.29 14.03 11.06
CA PRO A 259 8.80 13.11 12.09
C PRO A 259 9.00 11.63 11.73
N GLY A 260 8.81 11.27 10.45
CA GLY A 260 8.98 9.90 9.97
C GLY A 260 10.40 9.46 9.59
N PHE A 261 11.39 10.35 9.45
CA PHE A 261 12.72 10.01 8.91
C PHE A 261 13.82 11.07 9.11
N LEU A 262 15.08 10.65 9.00
CA LEU A 262 16.28 11.49 8.84
C LEU A 262 16.86 11.31 7.42
N ALA A 263 16.76 12.35 6.59
CA ALA A 263 17.32 12.41 5.24
C ALA A 263 18.68 13.13 5.22
N LEU A 264 19.55 12.76 4.29
CA LEU A 264 20.88 13.37 4.09
C LEU A 264 21.03 13.85 2.63
N LEU A 265 21.36 15.13 2.45
CA LEU A 265 21.56 15.82 1.17
C LEU A 265 23.00 16.35 1.06
N GLY A 266 23.53 16.57 -0.14
CA GLY A 266 24.82 17.25 -0.30
C GLY A 266 24.77 18.69 0.20
N ASP A 267 23.69 19.39 -0.14
CA ASP A 267 23.44 20.78 0.19
C ASP A 267 21.93 21.07 0.42
N PRO A 268 21.54 22.18 1.10
CA PRO A 268 20.12 22.50 1.29
C PRO A 268 19.33 22.75 -0.01
N PHE A 269 20.01 22.99 -1.11
CA PHE A 269 19.42 23.26 -2.43
C PHE A 269 19.33 22.00 -3.31
N ASP A 270 19.89 20.88 -2.86
CA ASP A 270 19.76 19.59 -3.54
C ASP A 270 18.37 19.00 -3.24
N THR A 271 17.76 18.37 -4.24
CA THR A 271 16.58 17.49 -4.06
C THR A 271 16.95 16.01 -3.94
N LYS A 272 18.19 15.65 -4.28
CA LYS A 272 18.67 14.27 -4.41
C LYS A 272 19.26 13.76 -3.09
N LEU A 273 18.67 12.69 -2.56
CA LEU A 273 19.19 11.99 -1.38
C LEU A 273 20.58 11.39 -1.61
N LEU A 274 21.49 11.62 -0.65
CA LEU A 274 22.70 10.82 -0.46
C LEU A 274 22.38 9.52 0.28
N ASP A 275 21.62 9.63 1.38
CA ASP A 275 21.13 8.50 2.17
C ASP A 275 19.91 8.93 3.03
N ILE A 276 19.21 7.95 3.61
CA ILE A 276 18.05 8.14 4.50
C ILE A 276 18.00 7.08 5.61
N ILE A 277 17.55 7.45 6.80
CA ILE A 277 17.05 6.50 7.81
C ILE A 277 15.57 6.81 7.99
N VAL A 278 14.71 5.91 7.51
CA VAL A 278 13.29 5.93 7.84
C VAL A 278 13.12 5.31 9.23
N PHE A 279 12.24 5.87 10.05
CA PHE A 279 11.98 5.41 11.41
C PHE A 279 10.83 4.39 11.42
N ASP A 280 11.13 3.12 11.10
CA ASP A 280 10.11 2.06 10.98
C ASP A 280 10.09 1.08 12.16
N VAL A 281 11.24 0.75 12.74
CA VAL A 281 11.35 -0.19 13.88
C VAL A 281 12.51 0.22 14.80
N LEU A 282 12.33 0.17 16.11
CA LEU A 282 13.42 0.31 17.08
C LEU A 282 14.59 -0.65 16.79
N PRO A 283 15.86 -0.27 16.99
CA PRO A 283 16.98 -1.20 16.86
C PRO A 283 16.88 -2.34 17.88
N ALA A 284 17.62 -3.44 17.66
CA ALA A 284 17.74 -4.49 18.67
C ALA A 284 18.37 -3.95 19.97
N SER A 285 17.97 -4.51 21.12
CA SER A 285 18.55 -4.12 22.41
C SER A 285 19.99 -4.62 22.53
N ASP A 286 20.91 -3.76 22.99
CA ASP A 286 22.34 -4.06 23.16
C ASP A 286 22.64 -5.02 24.35
N GLY A 287 21.65 -5.78 24.83
CA GLY A 287 21.76 -6.81 25.89
C GLY A 287 21.94 -6.30 27.33
N ASN A 288 22.47 -5.09 27.52
CA ASN A 288 22.90 -4.54 28.81
C ASN A 288 21.76 -4.02 29.74
N GLY A 289 20.61 -4.70 29.80
CA GLY A 289 19.62 -4.64 30.89
C GLY A 289 18.80 -3.36 31.12
N GLU A 290 19.41 -2.18 31.14
CA GLU A 290 18.87 -1.00 31.84
C GLU A 290 18.45 0.18 30.93
N GLY A 291 18.69 0.09 29.62
CA GLY A 291 18.43 1.19 28.68
C GLY A 291 17.07 1.09 27.97
N ARG A 292 16.28 2.18 27.99
CA ARG A 292 15.20 2.36 26.99
C ARG A 292 15.81 2.38 25.58
N VAL A 293 15.34 1.50 24.70
CA VAL A 293 15.81 1.43 23.32
C VAL A 293 15.50 2.75 22.61
N SER A 294 16.49 3.29 21.90
CA SER A 294 16.46 4.63 21.31
C SER A 294 16.94 4.61 19.86
N LEU A 295 16.41 5.52 19.05
CA LEU A 295 16.80 5.71 17.64
C LEU A 295 18.12 6.47 17.52
N ALA A 296 18.48 7.28 18.51
CA ALA A 296 19.75 7.99 18.55
C ALA A 296 20.42 7.94 19.92
N SER A 297 21.75 7.80 19.96
CA SER A 297 22.55 7.76 21.19
C SER A 297 23.95 8.39 21.02
N GLU A 298 24.48 8.99 22.10
CA GLU A 298 25.82 9.60 22.10
C GLU A 298 26.93 8.53 21.95
N VAL A 299 27.97 8.83 21.16
CA VAL A 299 29.10 7.92 20.91
C VAL A 299 30.41 8.58 21.37
N LYS A 300 31.07 7.95 22.34
CA LYS A 300 32.42 8.34 22.77
C LYS A 300 33.44 7.95 21.69
N GLU A 301 34.10 8.93 21.08
CA GLU A 301 35.26 8.69 20.20
C GLU A 301 36.59 8.65 20.98
N ARG A 302 37.63 8.09 20.36
CA ARG A 302 39.02 8.10 20.90
C ARG A 302 39.60 9.51 21.07
N ASN A 303 39.06 10.51 20.37
CA ASN A 303 39.45 11.92 20.52
C ASN A 303 38.32 12.67 21.23
N PRO A 304 38.53 13.22 22.45
CA PRO A 304 37.48 13.88 23.23
C PRO A 304 36.95 15.18 22.61
N LEU A 305 37.68 15.77 21.65
CA LEU A 305 37.27 16.95 20.89
C LEU A 305 36.33 16.60 19.71
N ARG A 306 36.01 15.32 19.49
CA ARG A 306 35.11 14.85 18.43
C ARG A 306 33.81 14.34 19.02
N HIS A 307 32.78 15.16 18.95
CA HIS A 307 31.45 14.84 19.47
C HIS A 307 30.62 14.09 18.42
N ALA A 308 30.29 12.82 18.71
CA ALA A 308 29.62 11.92 17.78
C ALA A 308 28.35 11.30 18.37
N PHE A 309 27.45 10.85 17.49
CA PHE A 309 26.29 10.05 17.82
C PHE A 309 26.05 8.95 16.76
N LYS A 310 25.35 7.89 17.18
CA LYS A 310 24.82 6.82 16.32
C LYS A 310 23.33 7.11 16.13
N VAL A 311 22.84 6.97 14.91
CA VAL A 311 21.40 6.84 14.63
C VAL A 311 21.17 5.43 14.11
N ALA A 312 20.16 4.74 14.62
CA ALA A 312 19.87 3.33 14.31
C ALA A 312 18.36 3.06 14.23
N CYS A 313 17.95 2.26 13.24
CA CYS A 313 16.58 1.82 13.03
C CYS A 313 16.60 0.49 12.27
N GLY A 314 15.83 -0.49 12.71
CA GLY A 314 15.96 -1.88 12.26
C GLY A 314 17.41 -2.37 12.38
N VAL A 315 17.96 -2.98 11.32
CA VAL A 315 19.38 -3.37 11.24
C VAL A 315 20.31 -2.25 10.76
N ARG A 316 19.77 -1.11 10.33
CA ARG A 316 20.55 0.01 9.79
C ARG A 316 21.05 0.91 10.91
N SER A 317 22.30 1.34 10.81
CA SER A 317 22.80 2.46 11.61
C SER A 317 23.84 3.29 10.86
N ILE A 318 23.95 4.56 11.24
CA ILE A 318 24.92 5.51 10.70
C ILE A 318 25.59 6.28 11.85
N ARG A 319 26.82 6.75 11.65
CA ARG A 319 27.56 7.55 12.63
C ARG A 319 27.70 8.98 12.14
N LEU A 320 27.36 9.92 13.02
CA LEU A 320 27.29 11.36 12.76
C LEU A 320 28.19 12.11 13.75
N ARG A 321 28.80 13.22 13.34
CA ARG A 321 29.49 14.17 14.23
C ARG A 321 28.87 15.55 14.12
N ALA A 322 28.78 16.24 15.25
CA ALA A 322 28.37 17.65 15.35
C ALA A 322 29.48 18.51 15.98
N LYS A 323 29.31 19.83 15.94
CA LYS A 323 30.34 20.81 16.36
C LYS A 323 30.63 20.87 17.86
N SER A 324 29.68 20.43 18.69
CA SER A 324 29.76 20.46 20.16
C SER A 324 28.97 19.31 20.79
N SER A 325 29.29 18.92 22.03
CA SER A 325 28.48 17.95 22.79
C SER A 325 27.03 18.42 23.00
N SER A 326 26.81 19.72 23.19
CA SER A 326 25.45 20.29 23.24
C SER A 326 24.68 20.02 21.95
N ARG A 327 25.28 20.25 20.78
CA ARG A 327 24.63 19.97 19.49
C ARG A 327 24.39 18.49 19.25
N VAL A 328 25.26 17.61 19.77
CA VAL A 328 24.99 16.16 19.77
C VAL A 328 23.74 15.84 20.60
N LYS A 329 23.63 16.40 21.81
CA LYS A 329 22.44 16.21 22.67
C LYS A 329 21.17 16.77 22.03
N ASP A 330 21.23 17.95 21.40
CA ASP A 330 20.11 18.53 20.65
C ASP A 330 19.62 17.57 19.53
N TRP A 331 20.55 16.94 18.81
CA TRP A 331 20.22 15.99 17.73
C TRP A 331 19.69 14.66 18.27
N VAL A 332 20.30 14.11 19.31
CA VAL A 332 19.86 12.86 19.97
C VAL A 332 18.45 13.02 20.55
N ALA A 333 18.18 14.14 21.22
CA ALA A 333 16.84 14.46 21.73
C ALA A 333 15.83 14.60 20.58
N ALA A 334 16.13 15.42 19.56
CA ALA A 334 15.19 15.66 18.46
C ALA A 334 14.85 14.40 17.64
N ILE A 335 15.81 13.51 17.39
CA ILE A 335 15.58 12.27 16.62
C ILE A 335 14.74 11.27 17.43
N ASN A 336 15.02 11.10 18.72
CA ASN A 336 14.22 10.24 19.59
C ASN A 336 12.80 10.80 19.77
N ASP A 337 12.64 12.12 19.92
CA ASP A 337 11.33 12.75 20.02
C ASP A 337 10.50 12.61 18.74
N ALA A 338 11.12 12.81 17.57
CA ALA A 338 10.50 12.65 16.26
C ALA A 338 9.93 11.23 16.02
N GLY A 339 10.74 10.19 16.27
CA GLY A 339 10.36 8.81 15.97
C GLY A 339 9.64 8.05 17.09
N LEU A 340 9.65 8.55 18.35
CA LEU A 340 9.14 7.83 19.52
C LEU A 340 8.05 8.55 20.31
N ARG A 341 7.63 9.78 19.96
CA ARG A 341 6.52 10.45 20.63
C ARG A 341 5.16 9.94 20.13
N PRO A 342 4.28 9.37 20.98
CA PRO A 342 2.91 9.04 20.58
C PRO A 342 2.08 10.31 20.28
N PRO A 343 1.10 10.26 19.36
CA PRO A 343 0.68 9.12 18.55
C PRO A 343 1.44 8.96 17.23
N GLU A 344 2.39 9.85 16.92
CA GLU A 344 3.06 9.93 15.60
C GLU A 344 4.26 8.99 15.44
N GLY A 345 4.80 8.44 16.54
CA GLY A 345 6.00 7.60 16.56
C GLY A 345 5.80 6.18 16.02
N TRP A 346 5.99 6.02 14.71
CA TRP A 346 5.96 4.75 13.94
C TRP A 346 6.83 3.60 14.48
N CYS A 347 7.83 3.89 15.31
CA CYS A 347 8.75 2.87 15.82
C CYS A 347 8.21 2.05 17.01
N HIS A 348 6.99 2.32 17.48
CA HIS A 348 6.31 1.53 18.51
C HIS A 348 5.38 0.49 17.89
N PRO A 349 5.35 -0.75 18.39
CA PRO A 349 4.37 -1.74 17.95
C PRO A 349 2.95 -1.28 18.31
N HIS A 350 2.08 -1.18 17.32
CA HIS A 350 0.67 -0.84 17.51
C HIS A 350 -0.17 -2.12 17.78
N ARG A 351 -1.50 -2.02 17.63
CA ARG A 351 -2.41 -3.18 17.79
C ARG A 351 -1.96 -4.34 16.89
N PHE A 352 -1.98 -5.57 17.42
CA PHE A 352 -1.43 -6.79 16.81
C PHE A 352 0.10 -6.77 16.54
N GLY A 353 0.84 -5.80 17.10
CA GLY A 353 2.28 -5.65 16.83
C GLY A 353 2.59 -4.99 15.48
N SER A 354 1.59 -4.44 14.78
CA SER A 354 1.80 -3.82 13.47
C SER A 354 2.64 -2.54 13.55
N PHE A 355 3.44 -2.28 12.51
CA PHE A 355 4.10 -0.99 12.26
C PHE A 355 3.13 0.17 11.98
N ALA A 356 1.87 -0.13 11.65
CA ALA A 356 0.85 0.85 11.33
C ALA A 356 -0.21 0.94 12.44
N PRO A 357 -0.56 2.13 12.93
CA PRO A 357 -1.66 2.31 13.88
C PRO A 357 -3.02 2.14 13.18
N PRO A 358 -4.10 1.84 13.93
CA PRO A 358 -5.46 1.96 13.41
C PRO A 358 -5.75 3.37 12.89
N ARG A 359 -6.22 3.44 11.65
CA ARG A 359 -6.68 4.65 10.94
C ARG A 359 -8.20 4.73 10.93
N GLY A 360 -8.75 5.88 10.60
CA GLY A 360 -10.20 6.10 10.63
C GLY A 360 -10.78 6.19 12.04
N LEU A 361 -9.97 6.45 13.06
CA LEU A 361 -10.46 6.75 14.41
C LEU A 361 -11.15 8.13 14.49
N THR A 362 -10.85 9.00 13.52
CA THR A 362 -11.46 10.31 13.26
C THR A 362 -11.91 10.41 11.80
N GLU A 363 -12.49 11.54 11.41
CA GLU A 363 -12.70 11.93 10.01
C GLU A 363 -11.36 12.35 9.37
N ASP A 364 -10.52 11.36 9.06
CA ASP A 364 -9.16 11.52 8.51
C ASP A 364 -9.05 11.19 7.01
N GLY A 365 -10.17 10.86 6.36
CA GLY A 365 -10.24 10.42 4.97
C GLY A 365 -9.92 8.93 4.76
N SER A 366 -9.90 8.11 5.82
CA SER A 366 -9.74 6.65 5.68
C SER A 366 -11.00 6.01 5.10
N GLU A 367 -10.87 5.51 3.88
CA GLU A 367 -11.92 4.81 3.13
C GLU A 367 -11.42 3.46 2.61
N ALA A 368 -12.34 2.51 2.46
CA ALA A 368 -12.11 1.24 1.80
C ALA A 368 -13.19 0.95 0.74
N GLN A 369 -12.83 0.15 -0.26
CA GLN A 369 -13.69 -0.38 -1.31
C GLN A 369 -13.19 -1.76 -1.73
N TRP A 370 -14.04 -2.79 -1.80
CA TRP A 370 -13.66 -4.15 -2.19
C TRP A 370 -13.93 -4.43 -3.68
N PHE A 371 -13.23 -5.42 -4.23
CA PHE A 371 -13.38 -5.93 -5.60
C PHE A 371 -13.31 -7.46 -5.58
N ILE A 372 -14.20 -8.12 -6.31
CA ILE A 372 -14.19 -9.56 -6.55
C ILE A 372 -13.70 -9.79 -7.99
N ASP A 373 -12.81 -10.77 -8.16
CA ASP A 373 -12.11 -11.13 -9.39
C ASP A 373 -11.20 -10.07 -10.02
N GLY A 374 -10.37 -10.55 -10.96
CA GLY A 374 -9.48 -9.70 -11.76
C GLY A 374 -10.21 -8.67 -12.63
N GLY A 375 -11.40 -8.96 -13.15
CA GLY A 375 -12.12 -8.05 -14.05
C GLY A 375 -12.44 -6.70 -13.39
N ALA A 376 -13.04 -6.73 -12.21
CA ALA A 376 -13.37 -5.53 -11.45
C ALA A 376 -12.11 -4.82 -10.92
N ALA A 377 -11.18 -5.58 -10.33
CA ALA A 377 -9.95 -5.04 -9.75
C ALA A 377 -9.02 -4.41 -10.80
N PHE A 378 -8.79 -5.09 -11.93
CA PHE A 378 -7.87 -4.62 -12.97
C PHE A 378 -8.45 -3.42 -13.74
N ASN A 379 -9.76 -3.35 -13.94
CA ASN A 379 -10.41 -2.14 -14.48
C ASN A 379 -10.17 -0.92 -13.57
N ALA A 380 -10.36 -1.08 -12.25
CA ALA A 380 -10.13 0.00 -11.28
C ALA A 380 -8.65 0.40 -11.18
N ILE A 381 -7.72 -0.57 -11.28
CA ILE A 381 -6.27 -0.33 -11.33
C ILE A 381 -5.90 0.41 -12.63
N ALA A 382 -6.49 0.06 -13.77
CA ALA A 382 -6.26 0.74 -15.05
C ALA A 382 -6.65 2.22 -14.98
N SER A 383 -7.86 2.52 -14.49
CA SER A 383 -8.33 3.91 -14.32
C SER A 383 -7.42 4.70 -13.38
N ALA A 384 -6.98 4.10 -12.26
CA ALA A 384 -6.07 4.75 -11.34
C ALA A 384 -4.68 5.03 -11.95
N ILE A 385 -4.15 4.13 -12.81
CA ILE A 385 -2.91 4.37 -13.55
C ILE A 385 -3.10 5.50 -14.57
N GLU A 386 -4.20 5.49 -15.33
CA GLU A 386 -4.56 6.55 -16.28
C GLU A 386 -4.65 7.93 -15.59
N ASP A 387 -5.19 7.97 -14.37
CA ASP A 387 -5.29 9.19 -13.56
C ASP A 387 -3.99 9.63 -12.88
N ALA A 388 -2.93 8.82 -12.81
CA ALA A 388 -1.71 9.16 -12.08
C ALA A 388 -1.06 10.49 -12.53
N LYS A 389 -0.51 11.26 -11.58
CA LYS A 389 0.08 12.59 -11.84
C LYS A 389 1.51 12.75 -11.30
N SER A 390 2.01 11.91 -10.39
CA SER A 390 3.37 12.05 -9.84
C SER A 390 4.14 10.73 -9.69
N GLU A 391 3.60 9.73 -9.00
CA GLU A 391 4.33 8.50 -8.66
C GLU A 391 3.44 7.24 -8.71
N ILE A 392 3.94 6.18 -9.34
CA ILE A 392 3.34 4.84 -9.29
C ILE A 392 4.32 3.88 -8.62
N PHE A 393 3.91 3.23 -7.53
CA PHE A 393 4.66 2.15 -6.88
C PHE A 393 3.98 0.80 -7.10
N MET A 394 4.75 -0.24 -7.41
CA MET A 394 4.22 -1.59 -7.68
C MET A 394 5.04 -2.69 -7.00
N CYS A 395 4.38 -3.60 -6.29
CA CYS A 395 4.95 -4.88 -5.85
C CYS A 395 4.18 -6.03 -6.51
N GLY A 396 4.89 -7.11 -6.82
CA GLY A 396 4.29 -8.37 -7.23
C GLY A 396 5.24 -9.54 -7.03
N TRP A 397 4.65 -10.71 -6.77
CA TRP A 397 5.34 -12.00 -6.85
C TRP A 397 5.64 -12.33 -8.32
N TRP A 398 4.71 -12.00 -9.22
CA TRP A 398 4.88 -12.12 -10.67
C TRP A 398 4.15 -10.97 -11.38
N LEU A 399 4.77 -10.39 -12.42
CA LEU A 399 4.19 -9.29 -13.21
C LEU A 399 4.43 -9.57 -14.71
N CYS A 400 3.36 -9.54 -15.51
CA CYS A 400 3.41 -9.67 -16.97
C CYS A 400 3.15 -8.30 -17.63
N PRO A 401 4.17 -7.66 -18.24
CA PRO A 401 3.99 -6.33 -18.86
C PRO A 401 2.94 -6.32 -19.99
N GLU A 402 2.75 -7.45 -20.68
CA GLU A 402 1.79 -7.62 -21.77
C GLU A 402 0.35 -7.93 -21.29
N LEU A 403 0.08 -7.89 -19.98
CA LEU A 403 -1.28 -8.11 -19.44
C LEU A 403 -2.22 -6.97 -19.85
N TYR A 404 -3.37 -7.30 -20.44
CA TYR A 404 -4.46 -6.35 -20.68
C TYR A 404 -5.34 -6.21 -19.43
N LEU A 405 -5.53 -4.99 -18.93
CA LEU A 405 -6.30 -4.74 -17.71
C LEU A 405 -7.82 -4.63 -17.93
N ARG A 406 -8.27 -4.32 -19.16
CA ARG A 406 -9.68 -4.32 -19.58
C ARG A 406 -9.87 -5.26 -20.78
N ARG A 407 -11.04 -5.90 -20.90
CA ARG A 407 -11.39 -6.86 -21.98
C ARG A 407 -12.76 -6.52 -22.57
N PRO A 408 -13.05 -6.82 -23.86
CA PRO A 408 -12.26 -7.59 -24.82
C PRO A 408 -10.89 -6.97 -25.17
N PHE A 409 -9.83 -7.79 -25.23
CA PHE A 409 -8.45 -7.27 -25.30
C PHE A 409 -8.12 -6.54 -26.61
N ARG A 410 -8.86 -6.83 -27.70
CA ARG A 410 -8.67 -6.20 -29.02
C ARG A 410 -9.21 -4.77 -29.06
N GLU A 411 -10.27 -4.49 -28.32
CA GLU A 411 -10.92 -3.19 -28.25
C GLU A 411 -10.21 -2.29 -27.24
N HIS A 412 -9.83 -2.85 -26.09
CA HIS A 412 -9.07 -2.13 -25.05
C HIS A 412 -7.55 -2.32 -25.18
N ALA A 413 -7.03 -2.25 -26.40
CA ALA A 413 -5.60 -2.47 -26.66
C ALA A 413 -4.67 -1.50 -25.89
N ALA A 414 -5.14 -0.28 -25.61
CA ALA A 414 -4.44 0.72 -24.80
C ALA A 414 -4.37 0.36 -23.29
N SER A 415 -5.21 -0.56 -22.80
CA SER A 415 -5.22 -1.01 -21.40
C SER A 415 -4.15 -2.05 -21.07
N ARG A 416 -3.22 -2.33 -22.01
CA ARG A 416 -2.09 -3.22 -21.76
C ARG A 416 -1.11 -2.55 -20.80
N LEU A 417 -0.65 -3.27 -19.78
CA LEU A 417 0.08 -2.70 -18.66
C LEU A 417 1.35 -1.96 -19.08
N ASP A 418 2.13 -2.51 -20.02
CA ASP A 418 3.30 -1.83 -20.58
C ASP A 418 2.95 -0.50 -21.28
N ALA A 419 1.90 -0.48 -22.10
CA ALA A 419 1.43 0.71 -22.81
C ALA A 419 0.85 1.79 -21.88
N LEU A 420 0.12 1.39 -20.84
CA LEU A 420 -0.36 2.32 -19.80
C LEU A 420 0.82 2.97 -19.06
N LEU A 421 1.77 2.16 -18.57
CA LEU A 421 2.95 2.67 -17.88
C LEU A 421 3.82 3.53 -18.82
N GLU A 422 3.88 3.22 -20.13
CA GLU A 422 4.56 4.04 -21.14
C GLU A 422 3.94 5.44 -21.27
N ALA A 423 2.61 5.52 -21.39
CA ALA A 423 1.90 6.79 -21.51
C ALA A 423 2.15 7.67 -20.28
N LYS A 424 1.98 7.13 -19.08
CA LYS A 424 2.20 7.86 -17.82
C LYS A 424 3.66 8.26 -17.63
N ALA A 425 4.61 7.40 -18.00
CA ALA A 425 6.02 7.71 -17.92
C ALA A 425 6.42 8.86 -18.86
N LYS A 426 5.79 8.99 -20.04
CA LYS A 426 5.95 10.11 -20.98
C LYS A 426 5.29 11.41 -20.49
N GLU A 427 4.20 11.31 -19.72
CA GLU A 427 3.63 12.45 -18.97
C GLU A 427 4.51 12.90 -17.78
N GLY A 428 5.60 12.19 -17.49
CA GLY A 428 6.56 12.53 -16.43
C GLY A 428 6.39 11.76 -15.11
N VAL A 429 5.35 10.92 -15.01
CA VAL A 429 5.09 10.11 -13.80
C VAL A 429 6.26 9.17 -13.52
N GLN A 430 6.72 9.13 -12.27
CA GLN A 430 7.84 8.30 -11.84
C GLN A 430 7.33 6.91 -11.42
N ILE A 431 7.84 5.84 -12.04
CA ILE A 431 7.29 4.49 -11.90
C ILE A 431 8.33 3.57 -11.27
N TYR A 432 8.01 2.98 -10.12
CA TYR A 432 8.93 2.18 -9.31
C TYR A 432 8.36 0.80 -9.04
N ILE A 433 9.03 -0.24 -9.53
CA ILE A 433 8.53 -1.62 -9.54
C ILE A 433 9.50 -2.52 -8.79
N LEU A 434 9.03 -3.17 -7.73
CA LEU A 434 9.80 -4.09 -6.89
C LEU A 434 9.25 -5.52 -7.03
N LEU A 435 9.88 -6.30 -7.90
CA LEU A 435 9.51 -7.69 -8.15
C LEU A 435 10.21 -8.63 -7.17
N TYR A 436 9.55 -9.75 -6.87
CA TYR A 436 10.27 -10.95 -6.43
C TYR A 436 11.30 -11.37 -7.50
N LYS A 437 12.48 -11.83 -7.07
CA LYS A 437 13.43 -12.55 -7.91
C LYS A 437 13.34 -14.03 -7.59
N GLU A 438 13.01 -14.83 -8.60
CA GLU A 438 12.90 -16.28 -8.53
C GLU A 438 14.24 -17.03 -8.48
N VAL A 439 14.20 -18.21 -7.86
CA VAL A 439 15.12 -19.31 -8.17
C VAL A 439 14.64 -19.94 -9.48
N ALA A 440 15.25 -19.58 -10.60
CA ALA A 440 14.81 -19.99 -11.95
C ALA A 440 14.86 -21.51 -12.23
N LEU A 441 15.46 -22.32 -11.35
CA LEU A 441 15.40 -23.78 -11.38
C LEU A 441 14.12 -24.36 -10.77
N ALA A 442 13.36 -23.55 -10.03
CA ALA A 442 12.17 -23.98 -9.27
C ALA A 442 10.89 -23.23 -9.67
N LEU A 443 10.98 -22.06 -10.33
CA LEU A 443 9.84 -21.26 -10.75
C LEU A 443 10.06 -20.66 -12.15
N LYS A 444 9.05 -20.77 -13.02
CA LYS A 444 9.10 -20.34 -14.42
C LYS A 444 8.76 -18.87 -14.67
N ILE A 445 8.37 -18.11 -13.63
CA ILE A 445 7.80 -16.74 -13.72
C ILE A 445 8.68 -15.69 -14.42
N ASN A 446 9.99 -15.96 -14.55
CA ASN A 446 10.94 -15.18 -15.33
C ASN A 446 10.87 -13.65 -15.10
N SER A 447 11.04 -13.20 -13.85
CA SER A 447 11.07 -11.75 -13.58
C SER A 447 12.26 -11.04 -14.25
N VAL A 448 13.25 -11.78 -14.77
CA VAL A 448 14.31 -11.25 -15.66
C VAL A 448 13.68 -10.58 -16.88
N TYR A 449 12.80 -11.30 -17.59
CA TYR A 449 12.08 -10.81 -18.76
C TYR A 449 11.24 -9.59 -18.42
N SER A 450 10.42 -9.67 -17.37
CA SER A 450 9.57 -8.55 -16.95
C SER A 450 10.39 -7.30 -16.65
N LYS A 451 11.55 -7.41 -15.96
CA LYS A 451 12.47 -6.27 -15.76
C LYS A 451 13.05 -5.75 -17.07
N GLN A 452 13.50 -6.62 -17.98
CA GLN A 452 14.08 -6.19 -19.26
C GLN A 452 13.04 -5.45 -20.10
N LYS A 453 11.83 -6.00 -20.24
CA LYS A 453 10.73 -5.37 -20.97
C LYS A 453 10.33 -4.04 -20.35
N LEU A 454 10.05 -3.99 -19.04
CA LEU A 454 9.65 -2.75 -18.35
C LEU A 454 10.72 -1.64 -18.44
N LEU A 455 12.01 -1.97 -18.33
CA LEU A 455 13.08 -0.97 -18.48
C LEU A 455 13.26 -0.47 -19.93
N SER A 456 12.78 -1.22 -20.93
CA SER A 456 12.83 -0.78 -22.33
C SER A 456 11.74 0.23 -22.72
N ILE A 457 10.77 0.48 -21.81
CA ILE A 457 9.62 1.35 -22.07
C ILE A 457 9.98 2.84 -21.96
N HIS A 458 10.53 3.27 -20.82
CA HIS A 458 10.84 4.68 -20.56
C HIS A 458 11.83 4.84 -19.39
N GLU A 459 12.65 5.90 -19.39
CA GLU A 459 13.64 6.15 -18.33
C GLU A 459 13.04 6.45 -16.94
N ASN A 460 11.76 6.84 -16.89
CA ASN A 460 11.01 7.03 -15.65
C ASN A 460 10.55 5.70 -15.02
N VAL A 461 10.64 4.57 -15.74
CA VAL A 461 10.32 3.23 -15.24
C VAL A 461 11.57 2.59 -14.62
N ARG A 462 11.51 2.27 -13.32
CA ARG A 462 12.65 1.76 -12.55
C ARG A 462 12.29 0.45 -11.88
N VAL A 463 13.00 -0.62 -12.24
CA VAL A 463 12.67 -1.99 -11.78
C VAL A 463 13.80 -2.60 -10.95
N LEU A 464 13.48 -2.95 -9.70
CA LEU A 464 14.28 -3.80 -8.82
C LEU A 464 13.71 -5.23 -8.78
N ARG A 465 14.60 -6.21 -8.53
CA ARG A 465 14.23 -7.61 -8.27
C ARG A 465 15.02 -8.13 -7.08
N TYR A 466 14.38 -8.66 -6.05
CA TYR A 466 15.04 -9.08 -4.79
C TYR A 466 14.31 -10.32 -4.24
N PRO A 467 14.93 -11.24 -3.47
CA PRO A 467 16.33 -11.26 -2.99
C PRO A 467 17.36 -11.70 -4.04
N ASP A 468 18.64 -11.46 -3.79
CA ASP A 468 19.73 -12.16 -4.50
C ASP A 468 20.17 -13.37 -3.66
N HIS A 469 19.54 -14.52 -3.90
CA HIS A 469 19.63 -15.73 -3.06
C HIS A 469 21.04 -16.07 -2.55
N PHE A 470 22.04 -16.13 -3.45
CA PHE A 470 23.43 -16.45 -3.10
C PHE A 470 24.08 -15.45 -2.12
N SER A 471 23.73 -14.17 -2.20
CA SER A 471 24.27 -13.11 -1.34
C SER A 471 23.44 -12.89 -0.07
N ALA A 472 22.15 -13.21 -0.12
CA ALA A 472 21.21 -13.06 1.00
C ALA A 472 21.10 -14.31 1.88
N GLY A 473 21.48 -15.49 1.39
CA GLY A 473 21.25 -16.78 2.04
C GLY A 473 19.79 -17.27 2.00
N VAL A 474 18.89 -16.55 1.31
CA VAL A 474 17.45 -16.84 1.26
C VAL A 474 17.12 -17.58 -0.03
N TYR A 475 16.80 -18.88 0.08
CA TYR A 475 16.53 -19.76 -1.07
C TYR A 475 15.08 -20.28 -1.16
N LEU A 476 14.29 -20.20 -0.08
CA LEU A 476 12.96 -20.83 0.01
C LEU A 476 11.80 -19.81 0.05
N TRP A 477 12.08 -18.59 0.47
CA TRP A 477 11.09 -17.55 0.73
C TRP A 477 10.99 -16.57 -0.43
N SER A 478 9.80 -16.02 -0.64
CA SER A 478 9.50 -15.03 -1.67
C SER A 478 8.94 -13.71 -1.12
N HIS A 479 8.89 -12.71 -1.98
CA HIS A 479 8.04 -11.54 -1.77
C HIS A 479 6.71 -11.84 -2.40
N HIS A 480 5.65 -11.90 -1.59
CA HIS A 480 4.36 -12.40 -2.00
C HIS A 480 3.26 -11.32 -1.91
N GLU A 481 3.57 -10.15 -1.36
CA GLU A 481 2.68 -8.99 -1.46
C GLU A 481 2.44 -8.55 -2.91
N LYS A 482 1.17 -8.24 -3.23
CA LYS A 482 0.74 -7.63 -4.49
C LYS A 482 0.22 -6.23 -4.17
N LEU A 483 0.80 -5.20 -4.79
CA LEU A 483 0.46 -3.79 -4.53
C LEU A 483 0.52 -2.96 -5.79
N VAL A 484 -0.45 -2.05 -5.95
CA VAL A 484 -0.34 -0.87 -6.82
C VAL A 484 -0.68 0.36 -5.99
N ILE A 485 0.15 1.41 -6.05
CA ILE A 485 -0.03 2.65 -5.29
C ILE A 485 0.13 3.81 -6.27
N VAL A 486 -0.85 4.71 -6.31
CA VAL A 486 -0.85 5.89 -7.19
C VAL A 486 -0.86 7.16 -6.35
N ASP A 487 0.14 8.01 -6.59
CA ASP A 487 0.39 9.33 -6.01
C ASP A 487 0.37 9.38 -4.46
N SER A 488 0.43 8.22 -3.80
CA SER A 488 0.12 8.03 -2.36
C SER A 488 -1.27 8.53 -1.93
N GLN A 489 -2.23 8.53 -2.87
CA GLN A 489 -3.64 8.90 -2.67
C GLN A 489 -4.56 7.67 -2.62
N ILE A 490 -4.32 6.70 -3.52
CA ILE A 490 -5.02 5.42 -3.61
C ILE A 490 -4.00 4.28 -3.69
N CYS A 491 -4.28 3.17 -2.99
CA CYS A 491 -3.55 1.92 -3.15
C CYS A 491 -4.50 0.74 -3.28
N PHE A 492 -4.05 -0.29 -3.98
CA PHE A 492 -4.72 -1.57 -4.21
C PHE A 492 -3.88 -2.68 -3.57
N LEU A 493 -4.53 -3.60 -2.85
CA LEU A 493 -3.90 -4.79 -2.27
C LEU A 493 -4.88 -5.98 -2.20
N GLY A 494 -4.37 -7.21 -2.24
CA GLY A 494 -5.18 -8.44 -2.20
C GLY A 494 -4.40 -9.66 -2.66
N GLY A 495 -5.10 -10.67 -3.18
CA GLY A 495 -4.47 -11.88 -3.75
C GLY A 495 -4.03 -11.75 -5.21
N LEU A 496 -4.61 -10.85 -5.99
CA LEU A 496 -4.29 -10.69 -7.42
C LEU A 496 -2.89 -10.09 -7.67
N ASP A 497 -2.02 -10.85 -8.35
CA ASP A 497 -0.84 -10.33 -9.05
C ASP A 497 -1.23 -9.78 -10.44
N LEU A 498 -0.52 -8.76 -10.94
CA LEU A 498 -0.67 -8.25 -12.31
C LEU A 498 0.06 -9.15 -13.33
N CYS A 499 -0.36 -10.41 -13.40
CA CYS A 499 0.19 -11.42 -14.30
C CYS A 499 -0.89 -12.29 -14.96
N PHE A 500 -0.47 -13.15 -15.88
CA PHE A 500 -1.40 -13.98 -16.67
C PHE A 500 -2.21 -14.96 -15.81
N GLY A 501 -3.43 -15.25 -16.28
CA GLY A 501 -4.40 -16.14 -15.66
C GLY A 501 -5.22 -15.53 -14.52
N ARG A 502 -4.95 -14.28 -14.11
CA ARG A 502 -5.63 -13.60 -12.99
C ARG A 502 -6.83 -12.75 -13.40
N TYR A 503 -6.98 -12.43 -14.68
CA TYR A 503 -8.21 -11.81 -15.16
C TYR A 503 -9.33 -12.86 -15.12
N ASP A 504 -10.42 -12.57 -14.43
CA ASP A 504 -11.65 -13.37 -14.48
C ASP A 504 -12.88 -12.53 -14.15
N THR A 505 -14.05 -13.15 -14.22
CA THR A 505 -15.35 -12.57 -13.89
C THR A 505 -16.24 -13.62 -13.24
N PHE A 506 -17.27 -13.21 -12.49
CA PHE A 506 -18.23 -14.07 -11.77
C PHE A 506 -18.85 -15.24 -12.59
N GLU A 507 -18.84 -15.16 -13.92
CA GLU A 507 -19.24 -16.25 -14.83
C GLU A 507 -18.26 -17.45 -14.81
N HIS A 508 -17.02 -17.24 -14.35
CA HIS A 508 -15.90 -18.19 -14.25
C HIS A 508 -15.78 -19.13 -15.46
N LYS A 509 -15.77 -18.55 -16.67
CA LYS A 509 -15.82 -19.31 -17.94
C LYS A 509 -14.57 -20.17 -18.15
N VAL A 510 -14.81 -21.43 -18.50
CA VAL A 510 -13.76 -22.43 -18.79
C VAL A 510 -13.21 -22.37 -20.22
N SER A 511 -13.79 -21.56 -21.10
CA SER A 511 -13.51 -21.51 -22.54
C SER A 511 -13.54 -20.10 -23.13
N ASP A 512 -12.81 -19.90 -24.25
CA ASP A 512 -12.65 -18.63 -24.99
C ASP A 512 -12.05 -18.93 -26.37
N ASN A 513 -12.86 -19.50 -27.26
CA ASN A 513 -12.44 -19.94 -28.60
C ASN A 513 -13.49 -19.49 -29.64
N PRO A 514 -13.16 -18.57 -30.57
CA PRO A 514 -11.87 -17.90 -30.76
C PRO A 514 -11.50 -16.95 -29.60
N PRO A 515 -10.21 -16.59 -29.43
CA PRO A 515 -9.76 -15.71 -28.35
C PRO A 515 -10.34 -14.29 -28.44
N VAL A 516 -11.17 -13.94 -27.46
CA VAL A 516 -11.81 -12.62 -27.26
C VAL A 516 -11.49 -12.06 -25.87
N ILE A 517 -11.50 -12.90 -24.83
CA ILE A 517 -11.28 -12.48 -23.44
C ILE A 517 -9.83 -12.71 -22.99
N TRP A 518 -9.26 -13.92 -23.13
CA TRP A 518 -7.92 -14.26 -22.64
C TRP A 518 -6.93 -14.52 -23.80
N PRO A 519 -6.06 -13.56 -24.17
CA PRO A 519 -5.11 -13.76 -25.26
C PRO A 519 -3.90 -14.61 -24.84
N GLY A 520 -3.49 -15.55 -25.70
CA GLY A 520 -2.19 -16.22 -25.60
C GLY A 520 -1.95 -16.93 -24.26
N LYS A 521 -0.86 -16.57 -23.59
CA LYS A 521 -0.47 -17.12 -22.28
C LYS A 521 -1.44 -16.78 -21.14
N ASP A 522 -2.40 -15.88 -21.37
CA ASP A 522 -3.47 -15.55 -20.41
C ASP A 522 -4.59 -16.60 -20.39
N TYR A 523 -4.72 -17.44 -21.43
CA TYR A 523 -5.56 -18.64 -21.40
C TYR A 523 -4.83 -19.74 -20.61
N TYR A 524 -4.98 -19.64 -19.29
CA TYR A 524 -4.08 -20.27 -18.32
C TYR A 524 -4.74 -21.48 -17.63
N ASN A 525 -4.03 -22.61 -17.59
CA ASN A 525 -4.36 -23.74 -16.70
C ASN A 525 -3.05 -24.42 -16.25
N PRO A 526 -2.53 -24.08 -15.06
CA PRO A 526 -1.21 -24.53 -14.61
C PRO A 526 -1.16 -26.01 -14.27
N ARG A 527 -2.31 -26.69 -14.10
CA ARG A 527 -2.34 -28.15 -13.90
C ARG A 527 -1.86 -28.87 -15.15
N GLU A 528 -2.30 -28.40 -16.33
CA GLU A 528 -1.96 -28.96 -17.64
C GLU A 528 -0.58 -28.46 -18.12
N SER A 529 -0.41 -27.13 -18.26
CA SER A 529 0.89 -26.54 -18.60
C SER A 529 1.10 -25.14 -18.01
N GLU A 530 2.32 -24.92 -17.52
CA GLU A 530 2.82 -23.59 -17.15
C GLU A 530 3.68 -23.02 -18.28
N PRO A 531 3.50 -21.75 -18.68
CA PRO A 531 4.30 -21.09 -19.71
C PRO A 531 5.81 -21.25 -19.50
N ASN A 532 6.49 -21.79 -20.51
CA ASN A 532 7.93 -22.07 -20.50
C ASN A 532 8.75 -21.17 -21.46
N SER A 533 8.09 -20.43 -22.37
CA SER A 533 8.70 -19.42 -23.23
C SER A 533 7.92 -18.11 -23.17
N TRP A 534 8.67 -17.01 -23.33
CA TRP A 534 8.22 -15.61 -23.20
C TRP A 534 8.51 -14.79 -24.48
N GLU A 535 8.95 -15.47 -25.55
CA GLU A 535 9.27 -14.85 -26.84
C GLU A 535 8.02 -14.36 -27.57
N ASP A 536 6.92 -15.10 -27.44
CA ASP A 536 5.59 -14.73 -27.92
C ASP A 536 4.56 -15.00 -26.82
N THR A 537 4.05 -13.92 -26.21
CA THR A 537 3.04 -13.93 -25.16
C THR A 537 1.61 -14.04 -25.70
N MET A 538 1.40 -13.76 -27.00
CA MET A 538 0.11 -13.85 -27.69
C MET A 538 -0.17 -15.24 -28.24
N LYS A 539 0.85 -16.09 -28.37
CA LYS A 539 0.72 -17.53 -28.63
C LYS A 539 0.25 -18.29 -27.39
N ASP A 540 -0.82 -19.07 -27.55
CA ASP A 540 -1.37 -19.93 -26.51
C ASP A 540 -0.33 -20.90 -25.92
N GLU A 541 -0.54 -21.29 -24.65
CA GLU A 541 0.17 -22.42 -24.03
C GLU A 541 -0.59 -23.75 -24.19
N LEU A 542 -1.91 -23.67 -24.38
CA LEU A 542 -2.83 -24.80 -24.38
C LEU A 542 -3.71 -24.78 -25.62
N ASP A 543 -4.04 -25.97 -26.14
CA ASP A 543 -5.00 -26.12 -27.23
C ASP A 543 -6.43 -25.90 -26.70
N ARG A 544 -7.00 -24.73 -27.00
CA ARG A 544 -8.35 -24.32 -26.56
C ARG A 544 -9.47 -25.25 -27.02
N GLY A 545 -9.27 -26.02 -28.10
CA GLY A 545 -10.22 -27.02 -28.56
C GLY A 545 -10.22 -28.31 -27.73
N LYS A 546 -9.27 -28.45 -26.79
CA LYS A 546 -9.03 -29.67 -26.00
C LYS A 546 -9.00 -29.41 -24.49
N TYR A 547 -8.41 -28.30 -24.07
CA TYR A 547 -8.17 -27.98 -22.67
C TYR A 547 -8.99 -26.75 -22.22
N PRO A 548 -9.79 -26.87 -21.13
CA PRO A 548 -10.35 -25.70 -20.48
C PRO A 548 -9.27 -24.88 -19.79
N ARG A 549 -9.46 -23.56 -19.72
CA ARG A 549 -8.72 -22.73 -18.75
C ARG A 549 -9.10 -23.13 -17.31
N MET A 550 -8.28 -22.74 -16.35
CA MET A 550 -8.65 -22.80 -14.93
C MET A 550 -9.16 -21.41 -14.51
N PRO A 551 -10.45 -21.26 -14.17
CA PRO A 551 -10.96 -20.01 -13.62
C PRO A 551 -10.26 -19.62 -12.32
N TRP A 552 -10.28 -18.33 -12.00
CA TRP A 552 -9.46 -17.72 -10.94
C TRP A 552 -10.30 -16.78 -10.08
N HIS A 553 -10.75 -17.27 -8.93
CA HIS A 553 -11.50 -16.51 -7.94
C HIS A 553 -10.56 -15.85 -6.94
N ASP A 554 -10.69 -14.53 -6.76
CA ASP A 554 -9.80 -13.77 -5.89
C ASP A 554 -10.49 -12.49 -5.37
N VAL A 555 -9.94 -11.89 -4.31
CA VAL A 555 -10.47 -10.65 -3.72
C VAL A 555 -9.37 -9.63 -3.54
N HIS A 556 -9.70 -8.39 -3.88
CA HIS A 556 -8.84 -7.22 -3.76
C HIS A 556 -9.57 -6.10 -3.02
N CYS A 557 -8.83 -5.12 -2.49
CA CYS A 557 -9.43 -3.88 -2.03
C CYS A 557 -8.58 -2.66 -2.43
N ALA A 558 -9.25 -1.52 -2.56
CA ALA A 558 -8.63 -0.21 -2.64
C ALA A 558 -8.82 0.54 -1.32
N LEU A 559 -7.76 1.24 -0.89
CA LEU A 559 -7.76 2.10 0.29
C LEU A 559 -7.35 3.53 -0.10
N ARG A 560 -7.97 4.52 0.55
CA ARG A 560 -7.68 5.95 0.38
C ARG A 560 -7.34 6.59 1.73
N GLY A 561 -6.68 7.76 1.69
CA GLY A 561 -6.32 8.51 2.89
C GLY A 561 -5.10 7.94 3.65
N PRO A 562 -5.04 8.03 4.99
CA PRO A 562 -3.90 7.58 5.80
C PRO A 562 -3.43 6.14 5.54
N PRO A 563 -4.30 5.11 5.40
CA PRO A 563 -3.88 3.73 5.14
C PRO A 563 -3.05 3.58 3.86
N CYS A 564 -3.35 4.37 2.82
CA CYS A 564 -2.58 4.38 1.58
C CYS A 564 -1.13 4.81 1.83
N ARG A 565 -0.91 5.76 2.76
CA ARG A 565 0.43 6.24 3.14
C ARG A 565 1.17 5.23 4.03
N ASP A 566 0.46 4.45 4.83
CA ASP A 566 1.04 3.32 5.58
C ASP A 566 1.59 2.25 4.62
N ILE A 567 0.84 1.92 3.57
CA ILE A 567 1.25 0.98 2.51
C ILE A 567 2.38 1.57 1.63
N ALA A 568 2.32 2.85 1.29
CA ALA A 568 3.42 3.55 0.63
C ALA A 568 4.70 3.56 1.48
N ARG A 569 4.58 3.70 2.81
CA ARG A 569 5.71 3.59 3.74
C ARG A 569 6.34 2.20 3.71
N HIS A 570 5.54 1.13 3.72
CA HIS A 570 6.03 -0.25 3.55
C HIS A 570 6.77 -0.43 2.22
N PHE A 571 6.23 0.08 1.11
CA PHE A 571 6.91 0.05 -0.19
C PHE A 571 8.26 0.79 -0.12
N VAL A 572 8.28 2.01 0.39
CA VAL A 572 9.50 2.83 0.53
C VAL A 572 10.54 2.15 1.43
N GLN A 573 10.13 1.51 2.52
CA GLN A 573 11.02 0.71 3.38
C GLN A 573 11.68 -0.42 2.57
N ARG A 574 10.88 -1.25 1.89
CA ARG A 574 11.39 -2.39 1.10
C ARG A 574 12.22 -1.97 -0.10
N TRP A 575 11.81 -0.94 -0.85
CA TRP A 575 12.60 -0.37 -1.95
C TRP A 575 13.97 0.14 -1.47
N ASN A 576 13.99 0.94 -0.40
CA ASN A 576 15.22 1.48 0.17
C ASN A 576 16.12 0.39 0.80
N TYR A 577 15.56 -0.75 1.19
CA TYR A 577 16.32 -1.93 1.61
C TYR A 577 16.89 -2.70 0.41
N ALA A 578 16.06 -3.02 -0.59
CA ALA A 578 16.46 -3.73 -1.79
C ALA A 578 17.54 -2.97 -2.58
N LYS A 579 17.38 -1.64 -2.76
CA LYS A 579 18.41 -0.78 -3.37
C LYS A 579 19.76 -0.93 -2.65
N ARG A 580 19.81 -0.87 -1.32
CA ARG A 580 21.09 -0.89 -0.60
C ARG A 580 21.82 -2.23 -0.69
N ASN A 581 21.08 -3.33 -0.75
CA ASN A 581 21.67 -4.67 -0.84
C ASN A 581 22.07 -5.05 -2.28
N LYS A 582 21.32 -4.58 -3.29
CA LYS A 582 21.52 -4.96 -4.70
C LYS A 582 22.23 -3.90 -5.56
N ALA A 583 21.87 -2.64 -5.36
CA ALA A 583 22.15 -1.52 -6.25
C ALA A 583 22.72 -0.28 -5.49
N PRO A 584 23.69 -0.45 -4.55
CA PRO A 584 24.12 0.63 -3.66
C PRO A 584 24.75 1.82 -4.39
N ASN A 585 25.37 1.57 -5.54
CA ASN A 585 26.05 2.58 -6.37
C ASN A 585 25.26 2.95 -7.64
N GLU A 586 24.07 2.38 -7.86
CA GLU A 586 23.30 2.58 -9.10
C GLU A 586 22.54 3.91 -9.03
N ILE A 587 23.07 4.95 -9.69
CA ILE A 587 22.55 6.32 -9.60
C ILE A 587 21.14 6.45 -10.22
N ALA A 588 20.82 5.63 -11.23
CA ALA A 588 19.51 5.63 -11.90
C ALA A 588 18.36 5.15 -10.99
N ILE A 589 18.67 4.40 -9.92
CA ILE A 589 17.69 3.91 -8.95
C ILE A 589 17.78 4.81 -7.71
N PRO A 590 16.83 5.73 -7.44
CA PRO A 590 16.93 6.65 -6.30
C PRO A 590 16.60 5.95 -4.97
N LEU A 591 16.92 6.63 -3.86
CA LEU A 591 16.28 6.36 -2.57
C LEU A 591 14.98 7.17 -2.51
N LEU A 592 13.94 6.63 -1.88
CA LEU A 592 12.62 7.24 -1.75
C LEU A 592 12.39 7.79 -0.34
N MET A 593 11.51 8.78 -0.22
CA MET A 593 11.06 9.34 1.06
C MET A 593 9.60 8.93 1.31
N PRO A 594 9.24 8.45 2.51
CA PRO A 594 7.85 8.11 2.80
C PRO A 594 7.05 9.40 2.99
N GLN A 595 5.96 9.54 2.26
CA GLN A 595 5.01 10.62 2.52
C GLN A 595 4.39 10.44 3.92
N GLN A 596 4.15 11.55 4.62
CA GLN A 596 3.55 11.57 5.95
C GLN A 596 2.08 12.03 5.86
N HIS A 597 1.23 11.48 6.72
CA HIS A 597 -0.08 12.07 6.98
C HIS A 597 0.06 13.20 8.01
N MET A 598 -0.38 14.42 7.66
CA MET A 598 -0.59 15.47 8.65
C MET A 598 -1.95 15.26 9.32
N VAL A 599 -1.95 14.90 10.59
CA VAL A 599 -3.16 14.87 11.42
C VAL A 599 -3.56 16.33 11.71
N ILE A 600 -4.40 16.93 10.85
CA ILE A 600 -4.92 18.29 11.02
C ILE A 600 -6.32 18.28 11.67
N PRO A 601 -6.41 18.22 13.01
CA PRO A 601 -7.55 18.80 13.71
C PRO A 601 -7.14 19.77 14.85
N HIS A 602 -5.84 20.01 15.07
CA HIS A 602 -5.37 20.78 16.24
C HIS A 602 -4.52 22.03 15.92
N TYR A 603 -3.99 22.18 14.70
CA TYR A 603 -3.27 23.41 14.31
C TYR A 603 -4.16 24.49 13.70
N MET A 604 -5.39 24.17 13.28
CA MET A 604 -6.44 25.16 13.04
C MET A 604 -7.12 25.52 14.36
N GLY A 605 -6.45 26.35 15.16
CA GLY A 605 -7.10 27.03 16.28
C GLY A 605 -8.25 27.89 15.74
N ARG A 606 -9.49 27.58 16.14
CA ARG A 606 -10.69 28.35 15.75
C ARG A 606 -10.62 29.77 16.32
N SER A 607 -10.04 30.70 15.58
CA SER A 607 -10.17 32.14 15.80
C SER A 607 -11.55 32.62 15.36
N LYS A 608 -12.59 32.12 16.06
CA LYS A 608 -13.85 32.84 16.18
C LYS A 608 -13.81 33.60 17.49
N GLU A 609 -13.30 34.82 17.42
CA GLU A 609 -13.67 35.85 18.39
C GLU A 609 -15.19 36.03 18.25
N ILE A 610 -15.91 35.78 19.33
CA ILE A 610 -17.34 36.03 19.48
C ILE A 610 -17.47 36.80 20.80
N ASP A 611 -18.10 37.97 20.73
CA ASP A 611 -18.21 38.87 21.87
C ASP A 611 -19.04 38.30 23.02
N GLN A 612 -18.77 38.82 24.22
CA GLN A 612 -19.46 38.42 25.44
C GLN A 612 -20.81 39.15 25.58
N GLU A 613 -21.91 38.46 25.30
CA GLU A 613 -23.17 38.68 26.00
C GLU A 613 -23.68 37.37 26.59
N GLY A 614 -24.21 37.41 27.81
CA GLY A 614 -24.43 36.19 28.61
C GLY A 614 -25.74 36.18 29.37
N TYR A 615 -26.33 34.99 29.48
CA TYR A 615 -27.50 34.70 30.32
C TYR A 615 -27.28 33.48 31.21
N LYS A 616 -27.96 33.45 32.36
CA LYS A 616 -27.82 32.40 33.38
C LYS A 616 -28.93 31.35 33.28
N GLY A 617 -28.60 30.08 33.54
CA GLY A 617 -29.53 28.96 33.70
C GLY A 617 -28.93 27.85 34.56
N HIS A 618 -29.75 27.03 35.23
CA HIS A 618 -29.31 26.00 36.17
C HIS A 618 -29.52 24.56 35.66
N ARG A 619 -28.70 23.64 36.22
CA ARG A 619 -28.91 22.21 36.61
C ARG A 619 -30.29 21.56 36.26
N GLN A 620 -30.41 20.24 36.05
CA GLN A 620 -29.68 19.12 36.68
C GLN A 620 -29.80 17.79 35.89
N ASP A 621 -29.12 16.74 36.38
CA ASP A 621 -28.96 15.37 35.82
C ASP A 621 -30.26 14.52 35.83
N SER A 622 -30.41 13.38 35.12
CA SER A 622 -29.71 12.10 35.39
C SER A 622 -30.09 10.95 34.41
N PHE A 623 -29.23 9.91 34.33
CA PHE A 623 -29.46 8.51 33.84
C PHE A 623 -29.68 8.25 32.32
N SER A 624 -29.19 7.14 31.71
CA SER A 624 -28.18 6.14 32.15
C SER A 624 -27.64 5.24 31.00
N SER A 625 -26.31 5.12 30.92
CA SER A 625 -25.50 3.94 30.50
C SER A 625 -25.85 3.12 29.24
N ILE A 626 -24.96 3.19 28.24
CA ILE A 626 -24.56 2.05 27.39
C ILE A 626 -23.04 1.86 27.56
N SER A 627 -22.55 0.61 27.55
CA SER A 627 -21.14 0.29 27.78
C SER A 627 -20.23 0.70 26.60
N SER A 628 -19.11 1.35 26.89
CA SER A 628 -18.13 1.79 25.89
C SER A 628 -16.91 0.85 25.84
N LEU A 629 -16.64 0.27 24.68
CA LEU A 629 -15.40 -0.46 24.42
C LEU A 629 -14.20 0.51 24.29
N GLN A 630 -13.60 0.82 25.44
CA GLN A 630 -12.25 1.38 25.54
C GLN A 630 -11.52 0.66 26.68
N ASP A 631 -10.32 0.14 26.39
CA ASP A 631 -9.29 0.05 27.41
C ASP A 631 -7.91 0.08 26.75
N ILE A 632 -7.03 0.94 27.28
CA ILE A 632 -5.65 1.12 26.81
C ILE A 632 -4.74 0.89 28.02
N PRO A 633 -3.86 -0.13 28.02
CA PRO A 633 -2.93 -0.37 29.11
C PRO A 633 -1.83 0.71 29.22
N LEU A 634 -2.18 1.87 29.80
CA LEU A 634 -1.24 2.96 30.09
C LEU A 634 -0.36 2.62 31.30
N LEU A 635 0.69 1.84 31.07
CA LEU A 635 1.76 1.62 32.05
C LEU A 635 2.68 2.85 32.12
N LEU A 636 2.31 3.81 32.97
CA LEU A 636 3.22 4.84 33.46
C LEU A 636 3.97 4.31 34.69
N PRO A 637 5.32 4.27 34.69
CA PRO A 637 6.07 4.05 35.93
C PRO A 637 6.04 5.32 36.78
N GLN A 638 5.71 5.18 38.05
CA GLN A 638 5.87 6.24 39.05
C GLN A 638 6.79 5.74 40.16
N GLU A 639 7.71 6.61 40.57
CA GLU A 639 8.78 6.28 41.51
C GLU A 639 8.28 6.22 42.96
N ALA A 640 9.09 5.66 43.85
CA ALA A 640 8.69 5.34 45.21
C ALA A 640 8.53 6.58 46.10
N ASP A 641 7.61 6.49 47.06
CA ASP A 641 7.85 7.01 48.41
C ASP A 641 7.12 6.14 49.44
N CYS A 642 7.66 6.06 50.66
CA CYS A 642 7.14 5.19 51.72
C CYS A 642 6.19 5.94 52.67
N ASN A 643 5.10 5.29 53.13
CA ASN A 643 4.94 4.93 54.55
C ASN A 643 3.59 4.28 54.93
N GLU A 644 3.69 3.32 55.85
CA GLU A 644 2.74 2.92 56.92
C GLU A 644 1.33 2.33 56.62
N VAL A 645 0.98 1.36 57.46
CA VAL A 645 -0.14 0.39 57.48
C VAL A 645 -0.53 0.22 58.98
N PRO A 646 -1.77 -0.14 59.44
CA PRO A 646 -2.93 -0.82 58.80
C PRO A 646 -4.24 0.03 58.93
N LYS A 647 -5.50 -0.38 59.25
CA LYS A 647 -6.21 -1.59 59.79
C LYS A 647 -7.75 -1.37 59.68
N SER A 648 -8.69 -2.32 59.59
CA SER A 648 -8.78 -3.70 59.02
C SER A 648 -10.27 -4.15 59.03
N ASN A 649 -10.55 -5.42 58.66
CA ASN A 649 -11.79 -6.21 58.89
C ASN A 649 -13.01 -6.06 57.94
N SER A 650 -13.48 -7.23 57.50
CA SER A 650 -14.78 -7.62 56.90
C SER A 650 -15.81 -8.01 58.00
N PRO A 651 -17.03 -8.58 57.74
CA PRO A 651 -17.65 -9.03 56.48
C PRO A 651 -19.17 -8.72 56.29
N ASP A 652 -19.74 -9.32 55.24
CA ASP A 652 -21.14 -9.73 54.95
C ASP A 652 -22.02 -10.18 56.16
N PRO A 653 -23.39 -10.30 56.08
CA PRO A 653 -24.14 -10.78 54.90
C PRO A 653 -25.59 -10.27 54.60
N THR A 654 -26.14 -10.82 53.51
CA THR A 654 -27.56 -10.97 53.07
C THR A 654 -28.46 -11.69 54.12
N PRO A 655 -29.83 -11.87 54.02
CA PRO A 655 -30.62 -12.07 52.78
C PRO A 655 -32.19 -11.85 52.71
N SER A 656 -32.70 -11.99 51.47
CA SER A 656 -33.93 -12.74 51.05
C SER A 656 -35.36 -12.12 50.93
N LYS A 657 -36.11 -12.70 49.96
CA LYS A 657 -37.57 -13.00 49.88
C LYS A 657 -38.63 -11.97 49.43
N SER A 658 -39.11 -12.21 48.19
CA SER A 658 -40.48 -12.65 47.84
C SER A 658 -41.72 -11.74 48.07
N GLY A 659 -42.46 -11.44 47.00
CA GLY A 659 -43.84 -10.94 47.00
C GLY A 659 -44.52 -11.09 45.62
N TYR A 660 -45.85 -11.30 45.57
CA TYR A 660 -46.61 -11.66 44.36
C TYR A 660 -47.92 -10.84 44.22
N PHE A 661 -48.52 -10.90 43.02
CA PHE A 661 -49.90 -10.54 42.63
C PHE A 661 -50.27 -9.09 42.27
N ALA A 662 -51.17 -9.01 41.26
CA ALA A 662 -51.67 -7.83 40.56
C ALA A 662 -53.10 -7.44 41.00
N PHE A 663 -53.69 -6.36 40.43
CA PHE A 663 -55.00 -6.43 39.73
C PHE A 663 -55.52 -5.09 39.10
N ARG A 664 -55.83 -5.12 37.78
CA ARG A 664 -56.97 -4.49 37.03
C ARG A 664 -57.24 -2.95 36.91
N LYS A 665 -57.67 -2.61 35.67
CA LYS A 665 -58.74 -1.64 35.23
C LYS A 665 -58.45 -0.11 35.25
N SER A 666 -59.05 0.73 34.39
CA SER A 666 -59.76 0.53 33.08
C SER A 666 -60.18 1.84 32.36
N LYS A 667 -60.18 1.81 31.00
CA LYS A 667 -61.06 2.52 30.01
C LYS A 667 -61.30 4.06 30.12
N ILE A 668 -61.26 4.75 28.96
CA ILE A 668 -62.41 5.37 28.24
C ILE A 668 -61.97 6.01 26.89
N GLU A 669 -62.89 6.10 25.91
CA GLU A 669 -62.82 6.66 24.52
C GLU A 669 -64.21 7.33 24.21
N PRO A 670 -64.50 8.06 23.10
CA PRO A 670 -64.01 8.04 21.69
C PRO A 670 -63.29 9.37 21.30
N ALA A 671 -63.21 9.95 20.08
CA ALA A 671 -63.86 9.90 18.73
C ALA A 671 -62.87 10.42 17.64
N VAL A 672 -62.98 10.30 16.29
CA VAL A 672 -64.08 10.27 15.27
C VAL A 672 -64.68 11.69 15.03
N ALA A 673 -64.71 12.29 13.81
CA ALA A 673 -64.74 11.75 12.42
C ALA A 673 -64.05 12.63 11.32
N ASP A 674 -64.23 12.18 10.05
CA ASP A 674 -64.34 12.94 8.77
C ASP A 674 -63.19 13.02 7.73
N THR A 675 -63.57 12.64 6.50
CA THR A 675 -62.97 12.70 5.13
C THR A 675 -64.13 13.06 4.15
N PRO A 676 -64.07 13.06 2.78
CA PRO A 676 -63.08 12.60 1.78
C PRO A 676 -62.66 13.77 0.79
N MET A 677 -62.63 13.80 -0.57
CA MET A 677 -63.05 12.90 -1.69
C MET A 677 -62.52 13.31 -3.10
N LYS A 678 -61.93 12.35 -3.86
CA LYS A 678 -61.73 12.30 -5.36
C LYS A 678 -60.84 13.41 -6.00
N GLY A 679 -60.30 13.32 -7.23
CA GLY A 679 -60.22 12.33 -8.35
C GLY A 679 -59.17 12.86 -9.38
N PHE A 680 -58.76 12.30 -10.53
CA PHE A 680 -59.08 11.17 -11.44
C PHE A 680 -57.72 10.57 -11.97
N VAL A 681 -57.51 9.42 -12.65
CA VAL A 681 -58.30 8.48 -13.50
C VAL A 681 -58.20 8.72 -15.04
N ASP A 682 -57.95 7.63 -15.80
CA ASP A 682 -57.97 7.39 -17.28
C ASP A 682 -56.85 7.95 -18.22
N ASP A 683 -56.36 7.26 -19.28
CA ASP A 683 -56.38 5.82 -19.69
C ASP A 683 -55.43 5.48 -20.91
N SER A 684 -55.05 4.19 -21.09
CA SER A 684 -54.71 3.47 -22.37
C SER A 684 -53.46 3.86 -23.24
N LEU A 685 -52.90 3.08 -24.21
CA LEU A 685 -52.78 1.62 -24.53
C LEU A 685 -51.65 1.34 -25.60
N ASP A 686 -51.39 0.06 -25.93
CA ASP A 686 -50.26 -0.54 -26.70
C ASP A 686 -50.02 -0.13 -28.20
N PHE A 687 -48.82 -0.43 -28.77
CA PHE A 687 -48.59 -1.50 -29.81
C PHE A 687 -47.13 -1.63 -30.35
N ASN A 688 -46.81 -2.73 -31.07
CA ASN A 688 -45.48 -3.13 -31.60
C ASN A 688 -45.23 -2.80 -33.09
N MET A 689 -43.95 -2.66 -33.55
CA MET A 689 -43.26 -3.58 -34.53
C MET A 689 -41.96 -3.03 -35.21
N GLU A 690 -40.93 -3.89 -35.24
CA GLU A 690 -39.90 -4.15 -36.30
C GLU A 690 -38.93 -3.09 -36.90
N LYS A 691 -38.02 -3.60 -37.76
CA LYS A 691 -36.71 -3.07 -38.28
C LYS A 691 -36.76 -2.89 -39.83
N PRO A 692 -35.66 -2.59 -40.55
CA PRO A 692 -34.66 -1.50 -40.44
C PRO A 692 -34.45 -0.75 -41.80
N LEU A 693 -33.57 0.28 -41.87
CA LEU A 693 -32.50 0.44 -42.89
C LEU A 693 -31.68 1.76 -42.78
N ASP A 694 -30.50 1.73 -43.39
CA ASP A 694 -29.42 2.73 -43.58
C ASP A 694 -29.68 4.25 -43.45
N ILE A 695 -28.65 5.01 -43.00
CA ILE A 695 -27.97 6.05 -43.82
C ILE A 695 -26.65 6.61 -43.20
N LYS A 696 -25.59 6.66 -44.04
CA LYS A 696 -24.34 7.48 -44.02
C LYS A 696 -23.39 7.51 -42.79
N ARG A 697 -22.10 7.25 -43.07
CA ARG A 697 -20.93 7.64 -42.25
C ARG A 697 -20.44 9.08 -42.57
N GLN A 698 -20.04 9.83 -41.54
CA GLN A 698 -18.97 10.86 -41.52
C GLN A 698 -18.45 10.97 -40.06
N PRO A 699 -17.33 11.67 -39.73
CA PRO A 699 -16.35 11.11 -38.79
C PRO A 699 -16.13 11.89 -37.50
N GLY A 700 -15.55 11.20 -36.51
CA GLY A 700 -14.55 11.78 -35.60
C GLY A 700 -15.04 12.77 -34.55
N SER A 701 -15.69 12.27 -33.49
CA SER A 701 -15.67 12.92 -32.18
C SER A 701 -14.98 12.02 -31.15
N LYS A 702 -14.24 12.61 -30.21
CA LYS A 702 -13.62 11.87 -29.10
C LYS A 702 -14.67 11.67 -28.00
N LEU A 703 -15.18 10.44 -27.87
CA LEU A 703 -15.85 10.00 -26.66
C LEU A 703 -14.80 9.74 -25.57
N THR A 704 -14.51 10.78 -24.78
CA THR A 704 -14.03 10.58 -23.40
C THR A 704 -15.22 10.14 -22.57
N ASP A 705 -15.22 8.88 -22.14
CA ASP A 705 -16.39 8.23 -21.56
C ASP A 705 -16.73 8.75 -20.15
N PRO A 706 -17.89 9.41 -19.93
CA PRO A 706 -18.23 9.98 -18.63
C PRO A 706 -18.87 8.97 -17.65
N GLU A 707 -19.32 7.80 -18.13
CA GLU A 707 -20.22 6.91 -17.36
C GLU A 707 -19.65 6.51 -15.99
N TRP A 708 -18.33 6.42 -15.83
CA TRP A 708 -17.71 6.01 -14.57
C TRP A 708 -18.00 6.96 -13.41
N TRP A 709 -18.16 8.27 -13.66
CA TRP A 709 -18.55 9.23 -12.62
C TRP A 709 -20.04 9.14 -12.29
N GLU A 710 -20.91 8.94 -13.28
CA GLU A 710 -22.36 8.77 -13.06
C GLU A 710 -22.69 7.47 -12.32
N ILE A 711 -21.98 6.37 -12.62
CA ILE A 711 -22.08 5.10 -11.88
C ILE A 711 -21.68 5.30 -10.41
N GLN A 712 -20.64 6.11 -10.16
CA GLN A 712 -20.21 6.42 -8.79
C GLN A 712 -21.25 7.25 -8.04
N GLU A 713 -21.78 8.34 -8.63
CA GLU A 713 -22.79 9.19 -7.96
C GLU A 713 -24.16 8.51 -7.79
N ARG A 714 -24.56 7.60 -8.68
CA ARG A 714 -25.78 6.80 -8.49
C ARG A 714 -25.66 5.81 -7.33
N SER A 715 -24.45 5.35 -6.99
CA SER A 715 -24.24 4.40 -5.88
C SER A 715 -24.49 5.01 -4.49
N ASP A 716 -24.48 6.34 -4.36
CA ASP A 716 -24.76 7.05 -3.10
C ASP A 716 -26.28 7.31 -2.86
N GLN A 717 -27.16 7.02 -3.83
CA GLN A 717 -28.60 7.29 -3.73
C GLN A 717 -29.46 6.05 -3.35
N VAL A 718 -29.39 5.67 -2.07
CA VAL A 718 -30.42 4.91 -1.32
C VAL A 718 -31.12 3.76 -2.09
N GLY A 719 -30.38 2.69 -2.40
CA GLY A 719 -30.89 1.54 -3.17
C GLY A 719 -30.25 0.18 -2.83
N PHE A 720 -30.04 -0.10 -1.54
CA PHE A 720 -29.14 -1.14 -1.01
C PHE A 720 -29.36 -2.63 -1.38
N LEU A 721 -30.29 -2.96 -2.29
CA LEU A 721 -30.82 -4.34 -2.43
C LEU A 721 -30.74 -4.93 -3.84
N ASP A 722 -30.45 -4.14 -4.88
CA ASP A 722 -30.73 -4.52 -6.28
C ASP A 722 -29.50 -4.74 -7.17
N GLU A 723 -28.29 -4.45 -6.67
CA GLU A 723 -27.04 -4.46 -7.45
C GLU A 723 -25.90 -5.19 -6.69
N THR A 724 -25.95 -6.52 -6.57
CA THR A 724 -24.78 -7.33 -6.18
C THR A 724 -23.81 -7.42 -7.35
N GLY A 725 -22.98 -6.39 -7.52
CA GLY A 725 -21.88 -6.36 -8.50
C GLY A 725 -20.56 -6.84 -7.91
N GLN A 726 -19.55 -7.00 -8.79
CA GLN A 726 -18.18 -7.36 -8.40
C GLN A 726 -17.38 -6.20 -7.77
N VAL A 727 -18.00 -5.02 -7.58
CA VAL A 727 -17.41 -3.82 -7.00
C VAL A 727 -18.22 -3.42 -5.77
N GLY A 728 -17.54 -3.24 -4.64
CA GLY A 728 -18.19 -2.85 -3.39
C GLY A 728 -18.54 -1.36 -3.32
N PRO A 729 -19.45 -0.99 -2.40
CA PRO A 729 -19.67 0.40 -2.05
C PRO A 729 -18.38 0.99 -1.47
N ARG A 730 -18.16 2.29 -1.70
CA ARG A 730 -17.15 3.04 -0.94
C ARG A 730 -17.68 3.29 0.47
N THR A 731 -16.82 3.08 1.45
CA THR A 731 -17.20 3.18 2.88
C THR A 731 -16.11 3.88 3.67
N SER A 732 -16.51 4.74 4.60
CA SER A 732 -15.62 5.20 5.65
C SER A 732 -15.43 4.06 6.66
N THR A 733 -14.18 3.64 6.87
CA THR A 733 -13.88 2.48 7.72
C THR A 733 -12.89 2.85 8.81
N ARG A 734 -12.84 2.06 9.87
CA ARG A 734 -11.62 1.92 10.66
C ARG A 734 -10.78 0.86 9.99
N CYS A 735 -9.51 1.13 9.74
CA CYS A 735 -8.66 0.17 9.05
C CYS A 735 -7.23 0.21 9.58
N GLN A 736 -6.58 -0.94 9.59
CA GLN A 736 -5.21 -1.08 10.05
C GLN A 736 -4.43 -1.97 9.09
N VAL A 737 -3.34 -1.44 8.56
CA VAL A 737 -2.42 -2.22 7.73
C VAL A 737 -1.69 -3.21 8.63
N ILE A 738 -1.54 -4.44 8.15
CA ILE A 738 -0.92 -5.58 8.83
C ILE A 738 -0.01 -6.28 7.84
N ARG A 739 1.11 -6.86 8.29
CA ARG A 739 2.10 -7.48 7.41
C ARG A 739 2.89 -8.61 8.07
N SER A 740 3.53 -9.39 7.22
CA SER A 740 4.55 -10.37 7.59
C SER A 740 5.89 -9.86 7.06
N VAL A 741 6.84 -9.50 7.92
CA VAL A 741 8.20 -9.06 7.50
C VAL A 741 9.28 -9.43 8.52
N SER A 742 10.53 -9.47 8.06
CA SER A 742 11.70 -9.70 8.91
C SER A 742 12.97 -9.05 8.35
N GLN A 743 14.11 -9.29 9.02
CA GLN A 743 15.43 -8.80 8.65
C GLN A 743 15.80 -9.03 7.17
N TRP A 744 15.42 -10.16 6.59
CA TRP A 744 15.77 -10.48 5.21
C TRP A 744 14.89 -9.74 4.19
N SER A 745 13.61 -9.51 4.51
CA SER A 745 12.63 -9.00 3.53
C SER A 745 12.42 -7.48 3.58
N ALA A 746 12.60 -6.86 4.75
CA ALA A 746 12.41 -5.42 4.95
C ALA A 746 13.47 -4.76 5.88
N GLY A 747 14.49 -5.50 6.33
CA GLY A 747 15.56 -4.95 7.17
C GLY A 747 15.17 -4.61 8.61
N THR A 748 14.07 -5.17 9.10
CA THR A 748 13.62 -4.99 10.48
C THR A 748 14.57 -5.68 11.46
N SER A 749 14.64 -5.16 12.69
CA SER A 749 15.41 -5.71 13.82
C SER A 749 14.69 -6.88 14.51
N GLN A 750 13.37 -6.94 14.35
CA GLN A 750 12.48 -7.95 14.91
C GLN A 750 11.60 -8.50 13.79
N ILE A 751 11.03 -9.68 14.01
CA ILE A 751 10.01 -10.25 13.11
C ILE A 751 8.69 -9.53 13.39
N GLU A 752 7.96 -9.18 12.34
CA GLU A 752 6.58 -8.72 12.43
C GLU A 752 5.67 -9.81 11.83
N GLU A 753 4.75 -10.33 12.65
CA GLU A 753 3.74 -11.32 12.28
C GLU A 753 2.32 -10.76 12.52
N SER A 754 2.13 -9.46 12.26
CA SER A 754 0.92 -8.72 12.67
C SER A 754 -0.37 -9.22 11.98
N ILE A 755 -0.24 -9.91 10.83
CA ILE A 755 -1.33 -10.66 10.19
C ILE A 755 -1.79 -11.85 11.05
N HIS A 756 -0.86 -12.70 11.51
CA HIS A 756 -1.16 -13.87 12.32
C HIS A 756 -1.82 -13.49 13.65
N CYS A 757 -1.30 -12.45 14.31
CA CYS A 757 -1.90 -11.89 15.52
C CYS A 757 -3.32 -11.34 15.28
N ALA A 758 -3.59 -10.70 14.14
CA ALA A 758 -4.93 -10.22 13.79
C ALA A 758 -5.91 -11.38 13.54
N TYR A 759 -5.53 -12.37 12.71
CA TYR A 759 -6.34 -13.57 12.43
C TYR A 759 -6.78 -14.27 13.73
N CYS A 760 -5.83 -14.66 14.58
CA CYS A 760 -6.13 -15.37 15.82
C CYS A 760 -6.99 -14.53 16.78
N SER A 761 -6.68 -13.24 16.96
CA SER A 761 -7.41 -12.39 17.91
C SER A 761 -8.85 -12.10 17.47
N LEU A 762 -9.13 -12.04 16.16
CA LEU A 762 -10.49 -11.85 15.64
C LEU A 762 -11.31 -13.14 15.73
N ILE A 763 -10.72 -14.29 15.38
CA ILE A 763 -11.36 -15.60 15.54
C ILE A 763 -11.73 -15.87 17.00
N GLU A 764 -10.84 -15.56 17.95
CA GLU A 764 -11.13 -15.69 19.38
C GLU A 764 -12.24 -14.72 19.86
N LYS A 765 -12.47 -13.61 19.16
CA LYS A 765 -13.48 -12.58 19.52
C LYS A 765 -14.84 -12.76 18.85
N ALA A 766 -14.91 -13.39 17.68
CA ALA A 766 -16.15 -13.56 16.91
C ALA A 766 -17.32 -14.05 17.78
N GLU A 767 -18.56 -13.65 17.48
CA GLU A 767 -19.75 -14.02 18.26
C GLU A 767 -20.65 -15.02 17.55
N HIS A 768 -20.77 -14.93 16.23
CA HIS A 768 -21.78 -15.61 15.40
C HIS A 768 -21.19 -16.45 14.26
N PHE A 769 -20.26 -15.92 13.45
CA PHE A 769 -19.61 -16.72 12.41
C PHE A 769 -18.23 -16.22 11.98
N VAL A 770 -17.48 -17.14 11.37
CA VAL A 770 -16.22 -16.92 10.68
C VAL A 770 -16.36 -17.47 9.26
N TYR A 771 -16.18 -16.61 8.26
CA TYR A 771 -16.14 -17.01 6.85
C TYR A 771 -14.74 -16.76 6.31
N ILE A 772 -14.12 -17.78 5.70
CA ILE A 772 -12.74 -17.74 5.20
C ILE A 772 -12.73 -18.23 3.75
N GLU A 773 -12.09 -17.47 2.87
CA GLU A 773 -11.61 -17.98 1.59
C GLU A 773 -10.09 -17.94 1.62
N ASN A 774 -9.43 -19.07 1.32
CA ASN A 774 -7.97 -19.10 1.28
C ASN A 774 -7.42 -20.10 0.26
N GLN A 775 -6.30 -19.73 -0.39
CA GLN A 775 -5.57 -20.64 -1.29
C GLN A 775 -5.03 -21.89 -0.58
N PHE A 776 -4.70 -21.79 0.71
CA PHE A 776 -4.21 -22.90 1.52
C PHE A 776 -4.83 -22.86 2.92
N PHE A 777 -5.12 -24.02 3.49
CA PHE A 777 -5.56 -24.15 4.89
C PHE A 777 -4.66 -25.14 5.63
N ILE A 778 -3.50 -24.65 6.07
CA ILE A 778 -2.41 -25.41 6.69
C ILE A 778 -2.04 -24.76 8.03
N SER A 779 -2.42 -25.39 9.14
CA SER A 779 -2.31 -24.78 10.48
C SER A 779 -2.24 -25.85 11.56
N GLY A 780 -1.74 -25.51 12.75
CA GLY A 780 -1.48 -26.46 13.84
C GLY A 780 -2.18 -26.09 15.15
N LEU A 781 -2.63 -27.10 15.89
CA LEU A 781 -3.11 -26.95 17.27
C LEU A 781 -1.96 -26.67 18.25
N SER A 782 -2.31 -26.26 19.47
CA SER A 782 -1.34 -26.06 20.56
C SER A 782 -0.60 -27.36 20.88
N GLY A 783 0.71 -27.38 20.65
CA GLY A 783 1.57 -28.56 20.79
C GLY A 783 2.13 -29.12 19.48
N ASP A 784 1.65 -28.66 18.32
CA ASP A 784 2.25 -29.03 17.04
C ASP A 784 3.62 -28.34 16.85
N GLU A 785 4.68 -29.13 16.82
CA GLU A 785 6.07 -28.66 16.60
C GLU A 785 6.38 -28.38 15.12
N ASN A 786 5.63 -29.00 14.19
CA ASN A 786 5.87 -28.90 12.76
C ASN A 786 5.27 -27.61 12.20
N ILE A 787 3.94 -27.45 12.35
CA ILE A 787 3.21 -26.26 11.93
C ILE A 787 3.05 -25.35 13.14
N ARG A 788 3.51 -24.09 13.03
CA ARG A 788 3.66 -23.18 14.18
C ARG A 788 2.57 -22.12 14.25
N ASN A 789 1.93 -21.75 13.14
CA ASN A 789 0.80 -20.83 13.15
C ASN A 789 -0.41 -21.47 13.87
N ARG A 790 -1.22 -20.62 14.51
CA ARG A 790 -2.26 -21.03 15.49
C ARG A 790 -3.68 -20.63 15.10
N VAL A 791 -3.92 -20.40 13.80
CA VAL A 791 -5.27 -20.16 13.25
C VAL A 791 -6.20 -21.34 13.57
N LEU A 792 -5.72 -22.58 13.45
CA LEU A 792 -6.47 -23.80 13.81
C LEU A 792 -6.83 -23.85 15.30
N GLU A 793 -5.88 -23.50 16.17
CA GLU A 793 -6.06 -23.46 17.62
C GLU A 793 -7.12 -22.41 18.02
N ALA A 794 -7.08 -21.22 17.40
CA ALA A 794 -8.08 -20.18 17.59
C ALA A 794 -9.48 -20.66 17.17
N LEU A 795 -9.62 -21.27 15.99
CA LEU A 795 -10.89 -21.84 15.51
C LEU A 795 -11.40 -22.94 16.44
N TYR A 796 -10.53 -23.88 16.83
CA TYR A 796 -10.85 -24.98 17.74
C TYR A 796 -11.36 -24.48 19.10
N ARG A 797 -10.61 -23.58 19.76
CA ARG A 797 -11.03 -22.93 21.01
C ARG A 797 -12.35 -22.19 20.85
N ARG A 798 -12.53 -21.46 19.73
CA ARG A 798 -13.73 -20.68 19.50
C ARG A 798 -14.98 -21.55 19.31
N ILE A 799 -14.87 -22.66 18.59
CA ILE A 799 -15.95 -23.64 18.42
C ILE A 799 -16.27 -24.31 19.76
N LEU A 800 -15.25 -24.72 20.55
CA LEU A 800 -15.48 -25.27 21.89
C LEU A 800 -16.19 -24.26 22.81
N ARG A 801 -15.88 -22.95 22.72
CA ARG A 801 -16.62 -21.91 23.45
C ARG A 801 -18.08 -21.85 23.01
N ALA A 802 -18.37 -21.85 21.71
CA ALA A 802 -19.76 -21.84 21.22
C ALA A 802 -20.55 -23.05 21.72
N TYR A 803 -19.94 -24.24 21.68
CA TYR A 803 -20.55 -25.48 22.14
C TYR A 803 -20.81 -25.48 23.65
N GLY A 804 -19.85 -25.01 24.46
CA GLY A 804 -20.00 -24.88 25.91
C GLY A 804 -21.04 -23.82 26.33
N GLU A 805 -21.19 -22.75 25.54
CA GLU A 805 -22.23 -21.72 25.71
C GLU A 805 -23.59 -22.12 25.08
N ASN A 806 -23.67 -23.26 24.40
CA ASN A 806 -24.81 -23.72 23.59
C ASN A 806 -25.34 -22.64 22.62
N LYS A 807 -24.43 -21.88 22.00
CA LYS A 807 -24.72 -20.87 20.98
C LYS A 807 -24.64 -21.47 19.58
N CYS A 808 -25.50 -20.99 18.67
CA CYS A 808 -25.27 -21.17 17.24
C CYS A 808 -24.01 -20.38 16.84
N PHE A 809 -23.05 -21.06 16.21
CA PHE A 809 -21.83 -20.47 15.69
C PHE A 809 -21.37 -21.28 14.47
N ARG A 810 -20.92 -20.63 13.39
CA ARG A 810 -20.50 -21.33 12.17
C ARG A 810 -19.13 -20.89 11.67
N VAL A 811 -18.36 -21.84 11.18
CA VAL A 811 -17.10 -21.66 10.47
C VAL A 811 -17.26 -22.22 9.06
N ILE A 812 -17.14 -21.36 8.06
CA ILE A 812 -17.32 -21.67 6.64
C ILE A 812 -16.00 -21.40 5.95
N ILE A 813 -15.39 -22.46 5.40
CA ILE A 813 -14.06 -22.39 4.78
C ILE A 813 -14.17 -22.78 3.31
N ILE A 814 -13.72 -21.90 2.42
CA ILE A 814 -13.63 -22.12 0.98
C ILE A 814 -12.15 -22.19 0.59
N ILE A 815 -11.78 -23.27 -0.08
CA ILE A 815 -10.39 -23.60 -0.46
C ILE A 815 -10.38 -24.18 -1.88
N PRO A 816 -9.27 -24.06 -2.65
CA PRO A 816 -9.20 -24.67 -3.95
C PRO A 816 -9.24 -26.20 -3.80
N LEU A 817 -9.97 -26.87 -4.71
CA LEU A 817 -10.17 -28.31 -4.66
C LEU A 817 -8.83 -29.06 -4.76
N LEU A 818 -7.94 -28.61 -5.64
CA LEU A 818 -6.57 -29.10 -5.78
C LEU A 818 -5.56 -27.94 -5.89
N PRO A 819 -4.34 -28.07 -5.33
CA PRO A 819 -3.26 -27.10 -5.52
C PRO A 819 -2.94 -26.84 -7.00
N GLY A 820 -2.80 -25.58 -7.39
CA GLY A 820 -2.63 -25.14 -8.79
C GLY A 820 -1.20 -25.27 -9.33
N PHE A 821 -0.59 -26.45 -9.23
CA PHE A 821 0.75 -26.75 -9.79
C PHE A 821 0.67 -27.83 -10.88
N GLN A 822 1.65 -27.86 -11.78
CA GLN A 822 1.65 -28.76 -12.93
C GLN A 822 1.71 -30.25 -12.56
N GLY A 823 0.94 -31.08 -13.27
CA GLY A 823 0.96 -32.54 -13.20
C GLY A 823 -0.26 -33.18 -12.54
N GLY A 824 -0.48 -34.45 -12.84
CA GLY A 824 -1.50 -35.30 -12.27
C GLY A 824 -1.02 -36.07 -11.05
N LEU A 825 -1.94 -36.39 -10.14
CA LEU A 825 -1.61 -36.87 -8.79
C LEU A 825 -0.81 -38.18 -8.76
N ASP A 826 -0.83 -38.98 -9.82
CA ASP A 826 -0.03 -40.19 -9.94
C ASP A 826 1.35 -39.98 -10.59
N ASP A 827 1.61 -38.82 -11.18
CA ASP A 827 2.84 -38.48 -11.90
C ASP A 827 4.02 -38.22 -10.95
N ALA A 828 5.24 -38.39 -11.49
CA ALA A 828 6.48 -38.04 -10.79
C ALA A 828 6.61 -36.52 -10.55
N GLY A 829 6.02 -35.68 -11.40
CA GLY A 829 6.07 -34.21 -11.26
C GLY A 829 5.11 -33.62 -10.22
N ALA A 830 4.10 -34.39 -9.78
CA ALA A 830 3.06 -33.89 -8.88
C ALA A 830 3.39 -34.07 -7.37
N ALA A 831 4.64 -34.34 -7.02
CA ALA A 831 5.06 -34.50 -5.62
C ALA A 831 4.76 -33.24 -4.79
N SER A 832 4.97 -32.04 -5.35
CA SER A 832 4.54 -30.76 -4.77
C SER A 832 3.03 -30.67 -4.52
N VAL A 833 2.19 -31.12 -5.46
CA VAL A 833 0.71 -31.12 -5.30
C VAL A 833 0.31 -32.04 -4.14
N ARG A 834 0.85 -33.27 -4.12
CA ARG A 834 0.57 -34.25 -3.05
C ARG A 834 1.08 -33.76 -1.68
N ALA A 835 2.27 -33.15 -1.62
CA ALA A 835 2.83 -32.62 -0.38
C ALA A 835 1.93 -31.54 0.26
N ILE A 836 1.41 -30.61 -0.54
CA ILE A 836 0.46 -29.59 -0.06
C ILE A 836 -0.85 -30.24 0.39
N MET A 837 -1.39 -31.19 -0.39
CA MET A 837 -2.58 -31.96 0.02
C MET A 837 -2.36 -32.71 1.34
N HIS A 838 -1.18 -33.29 1.59
CA HIS A 838 -0.85 -33.95 2.86
C HIS A 838 -1.05 -33.00 4.04
N TRP A 839 -0.45 -31.81 3.99
CA TRP A 839 -0.51 -30.83 5.08
C TRP A 839 -1.90 -30.21 5.25
N GLN A 840 -2.62 -29.96 4.15
CA GLN A 840 -4.01 -29.47 4.20
C GLN A 840 -4.94 -30.53 4.79
N TYR A 841 -4.88 -31.78 4.34
CA TYR A 841 -5.68 -32.87 4.92
C TYR A 841 -5.29 -33.18 6.37
N ARG A 842 -4.01 -33.07 6.76
CA ARG A 842 -3.55 -33.18 8.16
C ARG A 842 -4.15 -32.09 9.06
N THR A 843 -4.31 -30.88 8.53
CA THR A 843 -4.95 -29.75 9.22
C THR A 843 -6.45 -30.01 9.41
N ILE A 844 -7.11 -30.52 8.35
CA ILE A 844 -8.57 -30.68 8.31
C ILE A 844 -9.05 -31.94 9.05
N ARG A 845 -8.60 -33.15 8.67
CA ARG A 845 -9.21 -34.44 9.09
C ARG A 845 -8.23 -35.59 9.42
N ARG A 846 -6.97 -35.56 8.95
CA ARG A 846 -6.06 -36.71 9.02
C ARG A 846 -5.16 -36.68 10.24
N GLY A 847 -5.52 -37.50 11.24
CA GLY A 847 -4.71 -37.78 12.42
C GLY A 847 -4.96 -36.84 13.59
N HIS A 848 -4.24 -37.07 14.69
CA HIS A 848 -4.52 -36.49 16.01
C HIS A 848 -4.31 -34.97 16.12
N ASN A 849 -3.67 -34.32 15.14
CA ASN A 849 -3.49 -32.86 15.10
C ASN A 849 -4.57 -32.14 14.28
N SER A 850 -5.51 -32.88 13.67
CA SER A 850 -6.54 -32.30 12.80
C SER A 850 -7.73 -31.73 13.58
N ILE A 851 -8.33 -30.66 13.07
CA ILE A 851 -9.44 -29.98 13.75
C ILE A 851 -10.70 -30.84 13.82
N LEU A 852 -11.06 -31.56 12.76
CA LEU A 852 -12.27 -32.38 12.76
C LEU A 852 -12.16 -33.59 13.72
N HIS A 853 -10.98 -34.18 13.88
CA HIS A 853 -10.77 -35.25 14.87
C HIS A 853 -10.94 -34.72 16.30
N ASN A 854 -10.25 -33.64 16.65
CA ASN A 854 -10.29 -33.06 17.99
C ASN A 854 -11.68 -32.51 18.35
N LEU A 855 -12.42 -31.95 17.38
CA LEU A 855 -13.82 -31.56 17.58
C LEU A 855 -14.74 -32.77 17.70
N HIS A 856 -14.60 -33.80 16.86
CA HIS A 856 -15.43 -35.00 16.93
C HIS A 856 -15.28 -35.73 18.28
N ASP A 857 -14.07 -35.77 18.84
CA ASP A 857 -13.77 -36.30 20.18
C ASP A 857 -14.36 -35.46 21.35
N ARG A 858 -15.11 -34.39 21.06
CA ARG A 858 -15.79 -33.51 22.04
C ARG A 858 -17.27 -33.25 21.73
N LEU A 859 -17.62 -33.14 20.45
CA LEU A 859 -18.94 -32.78 19.93
C LEU A 859 -19.65 -33.98 19.26
N GLY A 860 -18.92 -35.02 18.88
CA GLY A 860 -19.42 -36.13 18.06
C GLY A 860 -19.97 -35.62 16.72
N PRO A 861 -21.13 -36.16 16.26
CA PRO A 861 -21.76 -35.76 15.00
C PRO A 861 -22.04 -34.25 14.85
N LYS A 862 -22.24 -33.52 15.96
CA LYS A 862 -22.48 -32.06 15.96
C LYS A 862 -21.32 -31.24 15.40
N THR A 863 -20.14 -31.83 15.20
CA THR A 863 -18.99 -31.13 14.60
C THR A 863 -19.34 -30.43 13.28
N HIS A 864 -20.20 -31.05 12.46
CA HIS A 864 -20.63 -30.51 11.17
C HIS A 864 -21.64 -29.33 11.26
N ASP A 865 -22.26 -29.09 12.41
CA ASP A 865 -23.08 -27.88 12.64
C ASP A 865 -22.21 -26.62 12.76
N TYR A 866 -20.96 -26.78 13.24
CA TYR A 866 -20.05 -25.69 13.61
C TYR A 866 -18.95 -25.41 12.58
N ILE A 867 -18.48 -26.40 11.81
CA ILE A 867 -17.40 -26.19 10.82
C ILE A 867 -17.61 -27.00 9.55
N SER A 868 -17.36 -26.35 8.41
CA SER A 868 -17.62 -26.88 7.06
C SER A 868 -16.59 -26.39 6.05
N PHE A 869 -16.38 -27.19 4.99
CA PHE A 869 -15.34 -26.98 3.99
C PHE A 869 -15.91 -27.18 2.57
N TYR A 870 -15.61 -26.23 1.69
CA TYR A 870 -16.11 -26.16 0.32
C TYR A 870 -14.99 -25.81 -0.66
N GLY A 871 -15.24 -26.05 -1.95
CA GLY A 871 -14.48 -25.48 -3.05
C GLY A 871 -15.42 -24.93 -4.11
N LEU A 872 -14.86 -24.49 -5.23
CA LEU A 872 -15.60 -23.91 -6.34
C LEU A 872 -15.28 -24.65 -7.66
N ARG A 873 -16.27 -24.80 -8.55
CA ARG A 873 -16.16 -25.52 -9.83
C ARG A 873 -17.13 -24.96 -10.87
N SER A 874 -16.65 -24.83 -12.10
CA SER A 874 -17.40 -24.32 -13.27
C SER A 874 -17.38 -25.32 -14.43
N TYR A 875 -18.23 -25.11 -15.45
CA TYR A 875 -18.29 -25.90 -16.68
C TYR A 875 -18.68 -25.08 -17.91
N GLY A 876 -18.51 -25.66 -19.10
CA GLY A 876 -18.96 -25.09 -20.38
C GLY A 876 -18.54 -25.94 -21.57
N GLU A 877 -19.03 -25.63 -22.77
CA GLU A 877 -18.45 -26.19 -24.01
C GLU A 877 -17.14 -25.45 -24.35
N LEU A 878 -16.13 -26.17 -24.85
CA LEU A 878 -14.84 -25.56 -25.21
C LEU A 878 -14.91 -24.62 -26.42
N PHE A 879 -15.91 -24.83 -27.26
CA PHE A 879 -16.32 -24.02 -28.42
C PHE A 879 -17.73 -24.47 -28.82
N ASP A 880 -18.44 -23.69 -29.65
CA ASP A 880 -19.83 -23.98 -30.05
C ASP A 880 -19.99 -25.42 -30.60
N GLY A 881 -20.78 -26.25 -29.91
CA GLY A 881 -21.05 -27.64 -30.28
C GLY A 881 -19.94 -28.64 -29.92
N GLY A 882 -18.84 -28.18 -29.32
CA GLY A 882 -17.70 -28.98 -28.93
C GLY A 882 -17.93 -29.91 -27.73
N PRO A 883 -16.85 -30.44 -27.12
CA PRO A 883 -16.93 -31.23 -25.89
C PRO A 883 -17.27 -30.32 -24.69
N VAL A 884 -18.06 -30.86 -23.77
CA VAL A 884 -18.33 -30.20 -22.47
C VAL A 884 -17.17 -30.50 -21.52
N ALA A 885 -16.64 -29.45 -20.89
CA ALA A 885 -15.55 -29.53 -19.93
C ALA A 885 -15.92 -28.89 -18.58
N THR A 886 -15.35 -29.40 -17.50
CA THR A 886 -15.35 -28.77 -16.17
C THR A 886 -13.92 -28.47 -15.73
N SER A 887 -13.77 -27.39 -14.96
CA SER A 887 -12.53 -27.02 -14.29
C SER A 887 -12.82 -26.52 -12.88
N GLN A 888 -11.90 -26.71 -11.93
CA GLN A 888 -12.05 -26.05 -10.64
C GLN A 888 -11.96 -24.53 -10.83
N VAL A 889 -12.79 -23.77 -10.12
CA VAL A 889 -12.54 -22.33 -9.98
C VAL A 889 -11.50 -22.21 -8.87
N TYR A 890 -10.31 -21.75 -9.22
CA TYR A 890 -9.17 -21.74 -8.32
C TYR A 890 -9.29 -20.59 -7.34
N VAL A 891 -9.71 -20.92 -6.12
CA VAL A 891 -9.80 -20.01 -4.98
C VAL A 891 -8.39 -19.55 -4.63
N HIS A 892 -8.04 -18.36 -5.10
CA HIS A 892 -6.79 -17.68 -4.78
C HIS A 892 -6.98 -16.56 -3.75
N SER A 893 -8.21 -16.17 -3.42
CA SER A 893 -8.55 -15.27 -2.30
C SER A 893 -7.70 -15.52 -1.04
N LYS A 894 -7.45 -14.46 -0.27
CA LYS A 894 -6.94 -14.56 1.11
C LYS A 894 -7.74 -13.62 2.01
N ILE A 895 -8.96 -14.03 2.35
CA ILE A 895 -9.90 -13.21 3.12
C ILE A 895 -10.46 -13.92 4.35
N MET A 896 -10.90 -13.13 5.32
CA MET A 896 -11.67 -13.60 6.47
C MET A 896 -12.70 -12.54 6.85
N ILE A 897 -13.98 -12.92 6.97
CA ILE A 897 -15.09 -12.06 7.40
C ILE A 897 -15.62 -12.57 8.73
N ILE A 898 -15.88 -11.64 9.66
CA ILE A 898 -16.29 -11.90 11.04
C ILE A 898 -17.61 -11.18 11.35
N ASP A 899 -18.65 -11.95 11.68
CA ASP A 899 -19.95 -11.45 12.15
C ASP A 899 -20.63 -10.38 11.27
N ASP A 900 -20.30 -10.36 9.97
CA ASP A 900 -20.62 -9.27 9.02
C ASP A 900 -20.26 -7.86 9.57
N SER A 901 -19.15 -7.74 10.32
CA SER A 901 -18.74 -6.51 11.02
C SER A 901 -17.27 -6.11 10.84
N ALA A 902 -16.40 -7.08 10.50
CA ALA A 902 -15.00 -6.85 10.17
C ALA A 902 -14.52 -7.83 9.10
N ALA A 903 -13.54 -7.40 8.29
CA ALA A 903 -12.92 -8.21 7.25
C ALA A 903 -11.39 -8.04 7.21
N ILE A 904 -10.65 -9.13 6.99
CA ILE A 904 -9.26 -9.11 6.53
C ILE A 904 -9.24 -9.34 5.02
N ILE A 905 -8.45 -8.54 4.29
CA ILE A 905 -8.10 -8.74 2.88
C ILE A 905 -6.58 -8.57 2.75
N GLY A 906 -5.89 -9.42 1.99
CA GLY A 906 -4.44 -9.34 1.83
C GLY A 906 -3.85 -10.39 0.89
N SER A 907 -2.53 -10.59 0.97
CA SER A 907 -1.78 -11.60 0.22
C SER A 907 -1.48 -12.89 1.00
N ALA A 908 -1.62 -12.85 2.34
CA ALA A 908 -1.18 -13.91 3.26
C ALA A 908 -2.10 -15.13 3.27
N ASN A 909 -1.56 -16.29 2.92
CA ASN A 909 -2.27 -17.57 3.03
C ASN A 909 -2.32 -18.09 4.47
N ILE A 910 -3.22 -19.03 4.77
CA ILE A 910 -3.21 -19.76 6.06
C ILE A 910 -2.18 -20.90 5.95
N ASN A 911 -0.90 -20.54 6.12
CA ASN A 911 0.24 -21.44 6.27
C ASN A 911 1.37 -20.73 7.03
N ASP A 912 2.39 -21.45 7.52
CA ASP A 912 3.51 -20.84 8.22
C ASP A 912 4.35 -19.93 7.29
N ARG A 913 4.38 -20.25 5.98
CA ARG A 913 5.12 -19.50 4.95
C ARG A 913 4.68 -18.03 4.88
N SER A 914 3.38 -17.78 4.96
CA SER A 914 2.78 -16.45 4.98
C SER A 914 2.64 -15.85 6.40
N LEU A 915 2.39 -16.68 7.42
CA LEU A 915 1.98 -16.16 8.75
C LEU A 915 3.12 -15.90 9.74
N LEU A 916 4.28 -16.57 9.65
CA LEU A 916 5.33 -16.44 10.69
C LEU A 916 6.22 -15.20 10.61
N GLY A 917 6.04 -14.31 9.62
CA GLY A 917 6.85 -13.08 9.42
C GLY A 917 8.32 -13.29 8.98
N CYS A 918 8.97 -14.37 9.42
CA CYS A 918 10.36 -14.72 9.14
C CYS A 918 10.57 -15.43 7.79
N ARG A 919 9.47 -15.89 7.17
CA ARG A 919 9.44 -16.58 5.88
C ARG A 919 9.11 -15.59 4.76
N ASP A 920 8.00 -15.71 4.05
CA ASP A 920 7.64 -14.77 2.98
C ASP A 920 7.29 -13.38 3.53
N SER A 921 7.43 -12.35 2.69
CA SER A 921 6.77 -11.06 2.98
C SER A 921 5.37 -11.01 2.41
N GLU A 922 4.43 -10.56 3.25
CA GLU A 922 3.01 -10.47 2.96
C GLU A 922 2.46 -9.15 3.49
N ILE A 923 1.34 -8.69 2.92
CA ILE A 923 0.62 -7.51 3.42
C ILE A 923 -0.89 -7.75 3.40
N GLY A 924 -1.60 -7.08 4.29
CA GLY A 924 -3.05 -7.06 4.34
C GLY A 924 -3.57 -5.83 5.05
N VAL A 925 -4.89 -5.72 5.09
CA VAL A 925 -5.62 -4.73 5.88
C VAL A 925 -6.69 -5.44 6.70
N LEU A 926 -6.77 -5.11 7.98
CA LEU A 926 -8.00 -5.32 8.76
C LEU A 926 -8.90 -4.11 8.54
N ILE A 927 -10.13 -4.35 8.15
CA ILE A 927 -11.21 -3.39 8.00
C ILE A 927 -12.26 -3.68 9.07
N GLU A 928 -12.59 -2.67 9.86
CA GLU A 928 -13.64 -2.67 10.89
C GLU A 928 -14.66 -1.60 10.48
N ASP A 929 -15.93 -2.00 10.34
CA ASP A 929 -16.96 -1.10 9.82
C ASP A 929 -17.30 0.06 10.79
N LYS A 930 -17.57 1.25 10.21
CA LYS A 930 -18.18 2.39 10.92
C LYS A 930 -19.67 2.51 10.57
N GLU A 931 -19.99 2.35 9.29
CA GLU A 931 -21.33 2.47 8.75
C GLU A 931 -22.09 1.17 9.00
N LEU A 932 -23.12 1.22 9.85
CA LEU A 932 -23.90 0.06 10.24
C LEU A 932 -25.28 0.06 9.55
N VAL A 933 -25.67 -1.08 9.01
CA VAL A 933 -26.94 -1.33 8.31
C VAL A 933 -27.77 -2.38 9.05
N ASP A 934 -29.08 -2.35 8.86
CA ASP A 934 -29.99 -3.36 9.43
C ASP A 934 -29.87 -4.69 8.67
N SER A 935 -29.63 -5.76 9.43
CA SER A 935 -29.46 -7.13 8.94
C SER A 935 -30.05 -8.13 9.95
N ARG A 936 -29.78 -9.43 9.79
CA ARG A 936 -30.22 -10.50 10.69
C ARG A 936 -29.09 -11.46 11.05
N MET A 937 -29.16 -12.02 12.25
CA MET A 937 -28.20 -13.01 12.75
C MET A 937 -28.91 -14.04 13.65
N GLY A 938 -29.04 -15.27 13.17
CA GLY A 938 -29.75 -16.35 13.88
C GLY A 938 -31.25 -16.06 14.06
N GLY A 939 -31.87 -15.38 13.10
CA GLY A 939 -33.25 -14.89 13.11
C GLY A 939 -33.43 -13.52 13.78
N ASN A 940 -32.50 -13.11 14.64
CA ASN A 940 -32.59 -11.86 15.43
C ASN A 940 -32.17 -10.64 14.59
N PRO A 941 -32.67 -9.43 14.89
CA PRO A 941 -32.15 -8.19 14.30
C PRO A 941 -30.66 -8.00 14.63
N TRP A 942 -29.86 -7.62 13.64
CA TRP A 942 -28.41 -7.39 13.75
C TRP A 942 -28.03 -6.06 13.09
N LYS A 943 -27.00 -5.40 13.63
CA LYS A 943 -26.40 -4.20 13.01
C LYS A 943 -25.09 -4.60 12.36
N ALA A 944 -25.18 -5.02 11.11
CA ALA A 944 -24.03 -5.42 10.31
C ALA A 944 -23.27 -4.21 9.77
N GLY A 945 -21.99 -4.37 9.48
CA GLY A 945 -21.15 -3.40 8.80
C GLY A 945 -21.41 -3.36 7.29
N LYS A 946 -21.51 -2.14 6.72
CA LYS A 946 -21.79 -1.89 5.30
C LYS A 946 -20.76 -2.55 4.38
N PHE A 947 -19.46 -2.47 4.69
CA PHE A 947 -18.40 -3.09 3.90
C PHE A 947 -18.45 -4.62 4.02
N SER A 948 -18.47 -5.14 5.26
CA SER A 948 -18.37 -6.56 5.54
C SER A 948 -19.58 -7.35 5.03
N LEU A 949 -20.80 -6.86 5.25
CA LEU A 949 -22.04 -7.47 4.77
C LEU A 949 -22.12 -7.46 3.24
N SER A 950 -21.78 -6.34 2.58
CA SER A 950 -21.88 -6.24 1.12
C SER A 950 -20.88 -7.16 0.42
N LEU A 951 -19.67 -7.32 0.97
CA LEU A 951 -18.68 -8.29 0.49
C LEU A 951 -19.22 -9.73 0.61
N ARG A 952 -19.68 -10.12 1.80
CA ARG A 952 -20.19 -11.49 2.04
C ARG A 952 -21.44 -11.79 1.20
N LEU A 953 -22.38 -10.85 1.08
CA LEU A 953 -23.57 -11.00 0.23
C LEU A 953 -23.18 -11.26 -1.23
N SER A 954 -22.22 -10.51 -1.75
CA SER A 954 -21.82 -10.60 -3.16
C SER A 954 -21.07 -11.89 -3.46
N LEU A 955 -20.10 -12.27 -2.61
CA LEU A 955 -19.41 -13.58 -2.70
C LEU A 955 -20.40 -14.75 -2.63
N TRP A 956 -21.35 -14.73 -1.68
CA TRP A 956 -22.36 -15.79 -1.60
C TRP A 956 -23.31 -15.79 -2.80
N SER A 957 -23.64 -14.62 -3.35
CA SER A 957 -24.52 -14.53 -4.54
C SER A 957 -23.85 -15.12 -5.78
N GLU A 958 -22.54 -14.92 -5.94
CA GLU A 958 -21.73 -15.56 -6.98
C GLU A 958 -21.63 -17.07 -6.77
N HIS A 959 -21.19 -17.51 -5.59
CA HIS A 959 -20.96 -18.93 -5.29
C HIS A 959 -22.22 -19.79 -5.41
N LEU A 960 -23.40 -19.20 -5.12
CA LEU A 960 -24.71 -19.86 -5.23
C LEU A 960 -25.45 -19.55 -6.56
N GLY A 961 -24.92 -18.67 -7.41
CA GLY A 961 -25.54 -18.27 -8.68
C GLY A 961 -26.91 -17.60 -8.51
N LEU A 962 -27.05 -16.74 -7.49
CA LEU A 962 -28.28 -16.02 -7.19
C LEU A 962 -28.57 -14.91 -8.20
N ARG A 963 -29.85 -14.73 -8.53
CA ARG A 963 -30.36 -13.66 -9.39
C ARG A 963 -30.67 -12.41 -8.57
N LYS A 964 -30.77 -11.25 -9.23
CA LYS A 964 -31.31 -10.02 -8.61
C LYS A 964 -32.64 -10.33 -7.91
N GLY A 965 -32.77 -9.90 -6.66
CA GLY A 965 -33.90 -10.20 -5.77
C GLY A 965 -33.77 -11.48 -4.93
N GLU A 966 -33.05 -12.53 -5.37
CA GLU A 966 -32.85 -13.76 -4.57
C GLU A 966 -31.91 -13.53 -3.36
N VAL A 967 -31.04 -12.51 -3.44
CA VAL A 967 -30.06 -12.09 -2.42
C VAL A 967 -30.65 -11.94 -1.01
N ASN A 968 -31.92 -11.54 -0.89
CA ASN A 968 -32.60 -11.41 0.40
C ASN A 968 -32.69 -12.74 1.19
N GLN A 969 -32.60 -13.89 0.51
CA GLN A 969 -32.66 -15.22 1.13
C GLN A 969 -31.37 -15.59 1.89
N ILE A 970 -30.27 -14.86 1.67
CA ILE A 970 -28.95 -15.12 2.27
C ILE A 970 -28.45 -13.99 3.18
N VAL A 971 -29.35 -13.14 3.67
CA VAL A 971 -29.01 -12.01 4.57
C VAL A 971 -28.55 -12.47 5.96
N ASP A 972 -29.06 -13.61 6.45
CA ASP A 972 -28.70 -14.17 7.77
C ASP A 972 -27.78 -15.39 7.61
N PRO A 973 -26.45 -15.24 7.69
CA PRO A 973 -25.48 -16.26 7.30
C PRO A 973 -25.45 -17.49 8.24
N ILE A 974 -26.14 -17.44 9.38
CA ILE A 974 -26.21 -18.57 10.32
C ILE A 974 -27.60 -19.20 10.43
N SER A 975 -28.66 -18.57 9.89
CA SER A 975 -29.99 -19.19 9.85
C SER A 975 -29.97 -20.52 9.11
N ASP A 976 -30.78 -21.49 9.56
CA ASP A 976 -30.84 -22.80 8.89
C ASP A 976 -31.40 -22.69 7.46
N SER A 977 -32.26 -21.71 7.17
CA SER A 977 -32.76 -21.44 5.81
C SER A 977 -31.65 -21.01 4.86
N SER A 978 -30.83 -20.01 5.22
CA SER A 978 -29.72 -19.57 4.37
C SER A 978 -28.57 -20.59 4.34
N TYR A 979 -28.26 -21.24 5.46
CA TYR A 979 -27.09 -22.10 5.58
C TYR A 979 -27.34 -23.57 5.20
N LYS A 980 -28.42 -24.20 5.67
CA LYS A 980 -28.72 -25.61 5.35
C LYS A 980 -29.49 -25.72 4.04
N ASP A 981 -30.62 -25.03 3.96
CA ASP A 981 -31.60 -25.23 2.88
C ASP A 981 -31.16 -24.59 1.55
N ILE A 982 -30.26 -23.59 1.60
CA ILE A 982 -29.64 -22.98 0.42
C ILE A 982 -28.16 -23.38 0.29
N TRP A 983 -27.28 -22.94 1.21
CA TRP A 983 -25.82 -23.10 1.04
C TRP A 983 -25.34 -24.57 0.98
N VAL A 984 -25.64 -25.37 2.01
CA VAL A 984 -25.27 -26.79 2.05
C VAL A 984 -25.99 -27.58 0.95
N ALA A 985 -27.29 -27.34 0.73
CA ALA A 985 -28.06 -28.02 -0.30
C ALA A 985 -27.50 -27.79 -1.73
N THR A 986 -27.13 -26.54 -2.06
CA THR A 986 -26.50 -26.19 -3.35
C THR A 986 -25.15 -26.88 -3.51
N ALA A 987 -24.30 -26.83 -2.48
CA ALA A 987 -22.99 -27.47 -2.50
C ALA A 987 -23.09 -28.99 -2.73
N MET A 988 -24.02 -29.67 -2.04
CA MET A 988 -24.24 -31.10 -2.19
C MET A 988 -24.79 -31.46 -3.58
N MET A 989 -25.81 -30.74 -4.06
CA MET A 989 -26.43 -30.99 -5.37
C MET A 989 -25.41 -30.81 -6.52
N ASN A 990 -24.64 -29.72 -6.48
CA ASN A 990 -23.59 -29.45 -7.46
C ASN A 990 -22.52 -30.55 -7.44
N THR A 991 -22.01 -30.94 -6.26
CA THR A 991 -21.04 -32.04 -6.12
C THR A 991 -21.58 -33.35 -6.72
N THR A 992 -22.85 -33.69 -6.47
CA THR A 992 -23.48 -34.88 -7.05
C THR A 992 -23.53 -34.82 -8.57
N ILE A 993 -24.00 -33.72 -9.18
CA ILE A 993 -24.06 -33.58 -10.65
C ILE A 993 -22.67 -33.66 -11.29
N TYR A 994 -21.68 -32.97 -10.72
CA TYR A 994 -20.30 -33.00 -11.23
C TYR A 994 -19.69 -34.42 -11.16
N GLN A 995 -19.98 -35.17 -10.09
CA GLN A 995 -19.52 -36.55 -9.93
C GLN A 995 -20.20 -37.53 -10.90
N GLU A 996 -21.51 -37.40 -11.10
CA GLU A 996 -22.30 -38.20 -12.04
C GLU A 996 -21.80 -38.07 -13.49
N ILE A 997 -21.54 -36.83 -13.93
CA ILE A 997 -21.23 -36.53 -15.34
C ILE A 997 -19.74 -36.68 -15.65
N PHE A 998 -18.90 -35.93 -14.93
CA PHE A 998 -17.47 -35.85 -15.23
C PHE A 998 -16.64 -36.87 -14.46
N SER A 999 -17.14 -37.34 -13.31
CA SER A 999 -16.36 -38.11 -12.33
C SER A 999 -15.02 -37.44 -11.97
N CYS A 1000 -15.03 -36.10 -11.98
CA CYS A 1000 -13.86 -35.25 -11.91
C CYS A 1000 -13.10 -35.38 -10.58
N LEU A 1001 -11.80 -35.09 -10.61
CA LEU A 1001 -10.95 -35.04 -9.42
C LEU A 1001 -11.04 -33.66 -8.75
N PRO A 1002 -10.95 -33.57 -7.41
CA PRO A 1002 -10.88 -34.65 -6.42
C PRO A 1002 -12.27 -35.17 -6.04
N THR A 1003 -12.34 -36.39 -5.47
CA THR A 1003 -13.62 -37.04 -5.11
C THR A 1003 -13.50 -38.07 -4.00
N ASP A 1004 -14.48 -38.13 -3.09
CA ASP A 1004 -14.51 -39.09 -1.98
C ASP A 1004 -14.78 -40.54 -2.40
N LEU A 1005 -15.03 -40.81 -3.69
CA LEU A 1005 -15.09 -42.18 -4.20
C LEU A 1005 -13.70 -42.81 -4.38
N ILE A 1006 -12.64 -42.01 -4.53
CA ILE A 1006 -11.28 -42.50 -4.85
C ILE A 1006 -10.42 -42.47 -3.60
N HIS A 1007 -10.30 -43.63 -2.94
CA HIS A 1007 -9.53 -43.77 -1.70
C HIS A 1007 -8.03 -44.04 -1.88
N SER A 1008 -7.57 -44.42 -3.08
CA SER A 1008 -6.18 -44.86 -3.34
C SER A 1008 -5.68 -44.54 -4.76
N ARG A 1009 -4.35 -44.50 -4.96
CA ARG A 1009 -3.69 -44.41 -6.27
C ARG A 1009 -4.05 -45.60 -7.16
N GLY A 1010 -4.29 -46.77 -6.57
CA GLY A 1010 -4.79 -47.95 -7.27
C GLY A 1010 -6.16 -47.74 -7.91
N ALA A 1011 -7.12 -47.17 -7.17
CA ALA A 1011 -8.44 -46.82 -7.68
C ALA A 1011 -8.38 -45.69 -8.73
N LEU A 1012 -7.54 -44.68 -8.49
CA LEU A 1012 -7.29 -43.60 -9.44
C LEU A 1012 -6.78 -44.13 -10.80
N ARG A 1013 -5.78 -45.02 -10.78
CA ARG A 1013 -5.23 -45.69 -11.98
C ARG A 1013 -6.23 -46.57 -12.72
N GLN A 1014 -7.26 -47.07 -12.04
CA GLN A 1014 -8.32 -47.85 -12.66
C GLN A 1014 -9.25 -46.92 -13.47
N ILE A 1015 -9.78 -45.88 -12.84
CA ILE A 1015 -10.68 -44.92 -13.49
C ILE A 1015 -10.01 -44.20 -14.67
N ILE A 1016 -8.72 -43.86 -14.55
CA ILE A 1016 -7.92 -43.28 -15.67
C ILE A 1016 -7.82 -44.23 -16.87
N LYS A 1017 -7.82 -45.56 -16.66
CA LYS A 1017 -7.79 -46.57 -17.74
C LYS A 1017 -9.16 -46.88 -18.33
N GLU A 1018 -10.23 -46.62 -17.58
CA GLU A 1018 -11.62 -46.92 -17.97
C GLU A 1018 -12.25 -45.78 -18.80
N ARG A 1019 -11.64 -44.58 -18.83
CA ARG A 1019 -12.11 -43.44 -19.65
C ARG A 1019 -11.38 -43.34 -21.00
N LEU A 1020 -12.06 -42.67 -21.95
CA LEU A 1020 -11.71 -42.57 -23.37
C LEU A 1020 -10.39 -41.83 -23.67
N THR A 1021 -9.98 -41.91 -24.94
CA THR A 1021 -8.64 -41.59 -25.48
C THR A 1021 -8.08 -40.17 -25.24
N HIS A 1022 -8.88 -39.22 -24.75
CA HIS A 1022 -8.42 -37.89 -24.37
C HIS A 1022 -9.24 -37.32 -23.21
N ASN A 1023 -8.56 -36.77 -22.20
CA ASN A 1023 -9.14 -36.08 -21.05
C ASN A 1023 -8.10 -35.12 -20.45
N THR A 1024 -8.51 -34.19 -19.58
CA THR A 1024 -7.61 -33.38 -18.76
C THR A 1024 -7.06 -34.18 -17.58
N ILE A 1025 -6.01 -33.67 -16.93
CA ILE A 1025 -5.37 -34.31 -15.78
C ILE A 1025 -6.35 -34.57 -14.62
N ASP A 1026 -7.29 -33.65 -14.39
CA ASP A 1026 -8.28 -33.75 -13.31
C ASP A 1026 -9.61 -34.41 -13.76
N LEU A 1027 -9.61 -35.15 -14.88
CA LEU A 1027 -10.78 -35.82 -15.48
C LEU A 1027 -11.95 -34.85 -15.79
N GLY A 1028 -11.62 -33.70 -16.40
CA GLY A 1028 -12.56 -32.61 -16.65
C GLY A 1028 -13.42 -32.73 -17.91
N ILE A 1029 -13.14 -33.65 -18.83
CA ILE A 1029 -13.94 -33.82 -20.07
C ILE A 1029 -15.10 -34.79 -19.84
N ALA A 1030 -16.31 -34.39 -20.27
CA ALA A 1030 -17.49 -35.25 -20.28
C ALA A 1030 -17.36 -36.37 -21.32
N PRO A 1031 -17.87 -37.59 -21.05
CA PRO A 1031 -17.90 -38.65 -22.06
C PRO A 1031 -18.90 -38.33 -23.19
N GLU A 1032 -18.64 -38.83 -24.40
CA GLU A 1032 -19.53 -38.65 -25.55
C GLU A 1032 -20.86 -39.41 -25.40
N THR A 1033 -20.83 -40.53 -24.67
CA THR A 1033 -21.99 -41.36 -24.29
C THR A 1033 -21.91 -41.73 -22.81
N LEU A 1034 -23.04 -41.68 -22.09
CA LEU A 1034 -23.15 -42.20 -20.72
C LEU A 1034 -23.79 -43.59 -20.74
N GLU A 1035 -23.00 -44.62 -20.41
CA GLU A 1035 -23.50 -45.97 -20.13
C GLU A 1035 -23.98 -46.07 -18.67
N SER A 1036 -25.30 -46.16 -18.45
CA SER A 1036 -25.85 -46.37 -17.11
C SER A 1036 -25.82 -47.86 -16.72
N TYR A 1037 -24.95 -48.22 -15.77
CA TYR A 1037 -24.87 -49.57 -15.19
C TYR A 1037 -26.08 -49.92 -14.27
N GLN A 1038 -27.29 -50.00 -14.83
CA GLN A 1038 -28.42 -50.73 -14.24
C GLN A 1038 -29.56 -51.03 -15.23
N ILE A 1039 -29.59 -52.27 -15.71
CA ILE A 1039 -30.74 -52.96 -16.35
C ILE A 1039 -31.38 -52.22 -17.54
N GLY A 1040 -30.78 -52.41 -18.73
CA GLY A 1040 -31.37 -52.05 -20.02
C GLY A 1040 -30.50 -51.09 -20.82
N GLU A 1041 -30.36 -51.35 -22.12
CA GLU A 1041 -29.62 -50.50 -23.04
C GLU A 1041 -30.43 -49.21 -23.30
N ILE A 1042 -29.95 -48.09 -22.75
CA ILE A 1042 -30.42 -46.74 -23.06
C ILE A 1042 -29.19 -45.89 -23.34
N GLU A 1043 -28.94 -45.57 -24.61
CA GLU A 1043 -27.94 -44.58 -24.99
C GLU A 1043 -28.41 -43.20 -24.52
N ILE A 1044 -27.69 -42.61 -23.56
CA ILE A 1044 -28.03 -41.28 -23.03
C ILE A 1044 -27.50 -40.21 -23.99
N GLU A 1045 -28.41 -39.62 -24.79
CA GLU A 1045 -28.09 -38.52 -25.71
C GLU A 1045 -27.43 -37.31 -25.01
N LYS A 1046 -26.57 -36.57 -25.73
CA LYS A 1046 -25.96 -35.29 -25.29
C LYS A 1046 -26.98 -34.30 -24.71
N ASN A 1047 -28.22 -34.33 -25.21
CA ASN A 1047 -29.35 -33.53 -24.72
C ASN A 1047 -29.62 -33.72 -23.21
N VAL A 1048 -29.65 -34.97 -22.74
CA VAL A 1048 -29.95 -35.32 -21.34
C VAL A 1048 -28.82 -34.89 -20.40
N LEU A 1049 -27.56 -35.01 -20.86
CA LEU A 1049 -26.40 -34.50 -20.14
C LEU A 1049 -26.46 -32.97 -19.97
N LEU A 1050 -26.82 -32.24 -21.02
CA LEU A 1050 -27.00 -30.78 -20.96
C LEU A 1050 -28.18 -30.39 -20.05
N ASP A 1051 -29.27 -31.15 -20.04
CA ASP A 1051 -30.39 -30.92 -19.12
C ASP A 1051 -30.04 -31.19 -17.65
N ARG A 1052 -29.22 -32.21 -17.36
CA ARG A 1052 -28.71 -32.45 -16.00
C ARG A 1052 -27.76 -31.34 -15.53
N LEU A 1053 -26.93 -30.78 -16.42
CA LEU A 1053 -26.05 -29.64 -16.13
C LEU A 1053 -26.81 -28.35 -15.81
N LYS A 1054 -27.96 -28.11 -16.46
CA LYS A 1054 -28.84 -26.95 -16.18
C LYS A 1054 -29.41 -26.93 -14.75
N ALA A 1055 -29.27 -28.01 -13.98
CA ALA A 1055 -29.64 -28.07 -12.57
C ALA A 1055 -28.55 -27.54 -11.60
N ILE A 1056 -27.31 -27.32 -12.08
CA ILE A 1056 -26.25 -26.68 -11.30
C ILE A 1056 -26.62 -25.20 -11.07
N ARG A 1057 -26.44 -24.71 -9.84
CA ARG A 1057 -26.54 -23.29 -9.49
C ARG A 1057 -25.24 -22.79 -8.89
N GLY A 1058 -24.69 -21.72 -9.46
CA GLY A 1058 -23.41 -21.14 -9.05
C GLY A 1058 -22.25 -22.13 -9.20
N HIS A 1059 -21.21 -21.91 -8.39
CA HIS A 1059 -19.94 -22.62 -8.46
C HIS A 1059 -19.66 -23.49 -7.23
N LEU A 1060 -20.40 -23.31 -6.13
CA LEU A 1060 -20.14 -23.94 -4.83
C LEU A 1060 -20.26 -25.47 -4.88
N VAL A 1061 -19.26 -26.17 -4.34
CA VAL A 1061 -19.24 -27.63 -4.18
C VAL A 1061 -18.68 -28.02 -2.81
N CYS A 1062 -19.10 -29.17 -2.27
CA CYS A 1062 -18.49 -29.75 -1.07
C CYS A 1062 -17.01 -30.09 -1.30
N PHE A 1063 -16.14 -29.80 -0.32
CA PHE A 1063 -14.73 -30.20 -0.38
C PHE A 1063 -14.58 -31.69 -0.01
N PRO A 1064 -13.97 -32.54 -0.86
CA PRO A 1064 -13.86 -33.97 -0.60
C PRO A 1064 -12.85 -34.27 0.52
N MET A 1065 -13.31 -34.97 1.54
CA MET A 1065 -12.63 -35.20 2.82
C MET A 1065 -11.74 -36.44 2.86
N ASP A 1066 -12.17 -37.49 2.16
CA ASP A 1066 -11.64 -38.85 2.21
C ASP A 1066 -10.96 -39.27 0.88
N PHE A 1067 -10.93 -38.37 -0.13
CA PHE A 1067 -10.12 -38.53 -1.35
C PHE A 1067 -8.65 -38.85 -1.08
N MET A 1068 -8.16 -39.99 -1.58
CA MET A 1068 -6.82 -40.55 -1.32
C MET A 1068 -6.53 -40.76 0.19
N CYS A 1069 -7.53 -41.08 1.03
CA CYS A 1069 -7.32 -41.28 2.47
C CYS A 1069 -6.44 -42.47 2.85
N LYS A 1070 -6.23 -43.44 1.95
CA LYS A 1070 -5.39 -44.64 2.19
C LYS A 1070 -3.94 -44.46 1.72
N GLU A 1071 -3.59 -43.29 1.20
CA GLU A 1071 -2.27 -42.98 0.65
C GLU A 1071 -1.47 -42.07 1.59
N ASP A 1072 -0.16 -42.31 1.69
CA ASP A 1072 0.76 -41.30 2.21
C ASP A 1072 1.09 -40.32 1.07
N LEU A 1073 0.55 -39.11 1.15
CA LEU A 1073 0.73 -38.06 0.14
C LEU A 1073 2.05 -37.28 0.29
N ARG A 1074 2.94 -37.66 1.20
CA ARG A 1074 4.29 -37.07 1.27
C ARG A 1074 5.13 -37.48 0.04
N PRO A 1075 6.10 -36.65 -0.38
CA PRO A 1075 7.09 -37.05 -1.39
C PRO A 1075 7.81 -38.34 -0.99
N VAL A 1076 8.25 -39.12 -1.97
CA VAL A 1076 9.03 -40.36 -1.75
C VAL A 1076 10.48 -40.21 -2.24
N PHE A 1077 11.37 -41.09 -1.78
CA PHE A 1077 12.84 -40.93 -1.91
C PHE A 1077 13.40 -40.72 -3.33
N ASN A 1078 12.64 -41.06 -4.37
CA ASN A 1078 12.99 -40.89 -5.77
C ASN A 1078 12.41 -39.60 -6.41
N GLU A 1079 11.86 -38.70 -5.60
CA GLU A 1079 11.24 -37.42 -6.00
C GLU A 1079 12.06 -36.25 -5.41
N SER A 1080 12.24 -35.17 -6.18
CA SER A 1080 13.04 -34.00 -5.77
C SER A 1080 12.58 -33.40 -4.44
N GLU A 1081 11.27 -33.32 -4.25
CA GLU A 1081 10.61 -32.75 -3.09
C GLU A 1081 10.85 -33.53 -1.78
N TYR A 1082 11.32 -34.78 -1.85
CA TYR A 1082 11.74 -35.53 -0.66
C TYR A 1082 13.02 -34.96 -0.02
N TYR A 1083 13.86 -34.33 -0.83
CA TYR A 1083 15.09 -33.68 -0.39
C TYR A 1083 14.90 -32.19 -0.06
N ALA A 1084 13.70 -31.64 -0.28
CA ALA A 1084 13.35 -30.29 0.13
C ALA A 1084 13.06 -30.23 1.65
N SER A 1085 13.22 -29.05 2.24
CA SER A 1085 12.77 -28.83 3.63
C SER A 1085 11.23 -28.93 3.69
N PRO A 1086 10.64 -29.67 4.65
CA PRO A 1086 9.18 -29.73 4.82
C PRO A 1086 8.51 -28.35 4.92
N GLN A 1087 9.22 -27.36 5.47
CA GLN A 1087 8.81 -25.96 5.62
C GLN A 1087 8.61 -25.21 4.27
N VAL A 1088 8.89 -25.84 3.13
CA VAL A 1088 8.49 -25.35 1.80
C VAL A 1088 6.99 -25.53 1.57
N PHE A 1089 6.37 -26.57 2.18
CA PHE A 1089 5.00 -27.01 1.89
C PHE A 1089 3.99 -26.74 3.01
N HIS A 1090 4.42 -26.22 4.17
CA HIS A 1090 3.56 -25.93 5.33
C HIS A 1090 3.95 -24.66 6.06
#